data_AF-A0A3S0HPB2-F1
#
_entry.id   AF-A0A3S0HPB2-F1
#
_cell.length_a   1.000
_cell.length_b   1.000
_cell.length_c   1.000
_cell.angle_alpha   90.00
_cell.angle_beta   90.00
_cell.angle_gamma   90.00
#
_symmetry.space_group_name_H-M   'P 1'
#
loop_
_entity.id
_entity.type
_entity.pdbx_description
1 polymer ?
#
loop_
_entity_poly.entity_id
_entity_poly.type
_entity_poly.pdbx_seq_one_letter_code
_entity_poly.pdbx_strand_id
1 'polypeptide(L)'
;MGIGTNAPNAKAALEISATDKGLLIPRLTQAQRTALTNVPQGLMVYQTDGTASGGTQTGFWYYAGTPATWVYLSPAPAGDNLGNHSATQDLALNGNDLKLNATADDNNKLAYDATTAGPVLTGGTGGLLGYRASGTTTPVLTWTNVSGNSRVGIGLGSGVSPSRTLDVGGAVRLRNLSTAGVVTTDANGVLSSEANQTLSITGQTLSISGTGGNSVTLPSGGAPTGTAGGDLTGTYPNPTIGTGAVGTTKLADNAVTSTKLADDAVTIPKLAATGTASATTFLRGDNTWATPAGGTPSGTAGGTAGGDLTGTYPNPTLAAGVVATTELADNAVTNAKVADDAIGIAELSATGTPGNTTYLRGDNTWATIPSSSGWSLTGNATNGNEFLGTTNDQDLFFKRNNAEAFRVHANGRVTLGLNTPSSLSVLLGYNAGVANNSAIYNVVVGARAGERINSNNSTFIGYGAGQQTTGASNTLLGFLAGNNLTTGTNNVFIGNSAGYTGANMTGSNNVVIGTGSGSSMTSNTNNILLGGNAQAGTGLYDAYAIGNNATVSQRNSLVIGDVAGQNDAISVGIGTSAPSSSLQVNGTFAVGVVNNWGGGTAGGANGLDQGPINNTTVIGGYYGLAPGTNSNYYLLPDPTTCPGRIYYLRNNSTGTSAFLLTSGGSIYGASSSSAVSSSAGYELRPNAASKTVIAISDGTNWTVGYINQVAGTPHLAY
;
A
#
# COMPACT_ATOMS: atom_id res chain seq x y z
N MET A 1 -3.37 -35.87 -55.42
CA MET A 1 -1.96 -35.83 -55.88
C MET A 1 -1.16 -34.90 -54.97
N GLY A 2 0.08 -35.26 -54.63
CA GLY A 2 1.03 -34.35 -53.99
C GLY A 2 2.11 -33.92 -54.98
N ILE A 3 2.44 -32.64 -55.01
CA ILE A 3 3.58 -32.09 -55.78
C ILE A 3 4.48 -31.36 -54.79
N GLY A 4 5.72 -31.84 -54.61
CA GLY A 4 6.66 -31.29 -53.63
C GLY A 4 6.37 -31.64 -52.16
N THR A 5 5.42 -32.54 -51.91
CA THR A 5 5.12 -33.13 -50.58
C THR A 5 5.16 -34.66 -50.68
N ASN A 6 5.82 -35.30 -49.71
CA ASN A 6 5.88 -36.76 -49.60
C ASN A 6 4.72 -37.34 -48.74
N ALA A 7 3.89 -36.47 -48.15
CA ALA A 7 2.76 -36.84 -47.31
C ALA A 7 1.53 -35.98 -47.64
N PRO A 8 0.99 -36.05 -48.88
CA PRO A 8 -0.19 -35.28 -49.26
C PRO A 8 -1.39 -35.63 -48.39
N ASN A 9 -2.11 -34.61 -47.94
CA ASN A 9 -3.26 -34.74 -47.07
C ASN A 9 -4.36 -35.61 -47.70
N ALA A 10 -4.86 -36.60 -46.94
CA ALA A 10 -5.89 -37.54 -47.41
C ALA A 10 -7.25 -36.89 -47.77
N LYS A 11 -7.45 -35.60 -47.47
CA LYS A 11 -8.61 -34.81 -47.88
C LYS A 11 -8.35 -33.91 -49.10
N ALA A 12 -7.11 -33.80 -49.58
CA ALA A 12 -6.74 -32.97 -50.71
C ALA A 12 -6.71 -33.76 -52.04
N ALA A 13 -7.55 -33.36 -52.99
CA ALA A 13 -7.48 -33.88 -54.36
C ALA A 13 -6.15 -33.49 -55.04
N LEU A 14 -5.62 -32.30 -54.72
CA LEU A 14 -4.32 -31.79 -55.12
C LEU A 14 -3.70 -31.00 -53.96
N GLU A 15 -2.48 -31.33 -53.58
CA GLU A 15 -1.64 -30.57 -52.64
C GLU A 15 -0.33 -30.20 -53.35
N ILE A 16 0.10 -28.95 -53.19
CA ILE A 16 1.36 -28.45 -53.76
C ILE A 16 2.12 -27.77 -52.62
N SER A 17 3.34 -28.25 -52.36
CA SER A 17 4.23 -27.72 -51.32
C SER A 17 5.56 -27.31 -51.95
N ALA A 18 5.92 -26.04 -51.80
CA ALA A 18 7.21 -25.50 -52.17
C ALA A 18 7.48 -24.23 -51.35
N THR A 19 8.75 -23.99 -51.00
CA THR A 19 9.18 -22.80 -50.24
C THR A 19 9.60 -21.64 -51.14
N ASP A 20 9.83 -21.89 -52.42
CA ASP A 20 10.40 -20.97 -53.42
C ASP A 20 9.54 -20.81 -54.69
N LYS A 21 8.40 -21.52 -54.79
CA LYS A 21 7.57 -21.61 -56.00
C LYS A 21 6.09 -21.49 -55.68
N GLY A 22 5.33 -20.90 -56.60
CA GLY A 22 3.87 -20.78 -56.53
C GLY A 22 3.15 -21.52 -57.66
N LEU A 23 1.82 -21.59 -57.58
CA LEU A 23 0.97 -22.15 -58.63
C LEU A 23 0.60 -21.06 -59.66
N LEU A 24 1.08 -21.22 -60.91
CA LEU A 24 0.60 -20.43 -62.04
C LEU A 24 -0.70 -21.05 -62.59
N ILE A 25 -1.84 -20.47 -62.21
CA ILE A 25 -3.15 -20.78 -62.80
C ILE A 25 -3.31 -20.16 -64.20
N PRO A 26 -4.30 -20.58 -65.02
CA PRO A 26 -4.54 -20.01 -66.34
C PRO A 26 -4.66 -18.48 -66.31
N ARG A 27 -3.87 -17.83 -67.17
CA ARG A 27 -3.81 -16.38 -67.33
C ARG A 27 -4.55 -15.96 -68.59
N LEU A 28 -5.57 -15.14 -68.44
CA LEU A 28 -6.48 -14.73 -69.53
C LEU A 28 -6.64 -13.21 -69.54
N THR A 29 -6.90 -12.61 -70.70
CA THR A 29 -7.45 -11.25 -70.77
C THR A 29 -8.92 -11.24 -70.34
N GLN A 30 -9.48 -10.06 -70.04
CA GLN A 30 -10.91 -9.88 -69.76
C GLN A 30 -11.75 -10.54 -70.86
N ALA A 31 -11.44 -10.22 -72.12
CA ALA A 31 -12.15 -10.75 -73.29
C ALA A 31 -12.08 -12.28 -73.37
N GLN A 32 -10.89 -12.86 -73.13
CA GLN A 32 -10.72 -14.32 -73.11
C GLN A 32 -11.50 -14.98 -71.97
N ARG A 33 -11.48 -14.39 -70.76
CA ARG A 33 -12.22 -14.88 -69.59
C ARG A 33 -13.74 -14.83 -69.82
N THR A 34 -14.26 -13.75 -70.42
CA THR A 34 -15.70 -13.61 -70.68
C THR A 34 -16.19 -14.41 -71.89
N ALA A 35 -15.29 -14.84 -72.78
CA ALA A 35 -15.62 -15.70 -73.92
C ALA A 35 -15.73 -17.19 -73.56
N LEU A 36 -15.40 -17.59 -72.32
CA LEU A 36 -15.56 -18.97 -71.87
C LEU A 36 -17.05 -19.34 -71.75
N THR A 37 -17.44 -20.44 -72.37
CA THR A 37 -18.79 -21.02 -72.28
C THR A 37 -18.80 -22.24 -71.37
N ASN A 38 -19.98 -22.58 -70.82
CA ASN A 38 -20.17 -23.72 -69.89
C ASN A 38 -19.18 -23.73 -68.70
N VAL A 39 -18.90 -22.55 -68.14
CA VAL A 39 -17.93 -22.37 -67.05
C VAL A 39 -18.44 -23.04 -65.76
N PRO A 40 -17.69 -23.99 -65.16
CA PRO A 40 -18.08 -24.59 -63.90
C PRO A 40 -17.90 -23.60 -62.74
N GLN A 41 -18.80 -23.67 -61.76
CA GLN A 41 -18.68 -22.92 -60.51
C GLN A 41 -17.34 -23.23 -59.83
N GLY A 42 -16.66 -22.19 -59.34
CA GLY A 42 -15.34 -22.29 -58.71
C GLY A 42 -14.16 -22.33 -59.69
N LEU A 43 -14.36 -22.25 -61.01
CA LEU A 43 -13.24 -22.08 -61.93
C LEU A 43 -12.51 -20.77 -61.61
N MET A 44 -11.21 -20.87 -61.28
CA MET A 44 -10.36 -19.73 -60.93
C MET A 44 -9.35 -19.45 -62.05
N VAL A 45 -9.21 -18.17 -62.40
CA VAL A 45 -8.26 -17.67 -63.40
C VAL A 45 -7.59 -16.39 -62.90
N TYR A 46 -6.44 -16.04 -63.49
CA TYR A 46 -5.80 -14.75 -63.25
C TYR A 46 -6.02 -13.86 -64.48
N GLN A 47 -6.67 -12.70 -64.30
CA GLN A 47 -6.87 -11.73 -65.37
C GLN A 47 -5.63 -10.85 -65.51
N THR A 48 -5.08 -10.74 -66.72
CA THR A 48 -3.79 -10.07 -67.00
C THR A 48 -3.90 -8.60 -67.42
N ASP A 49 -5.09 -8.11 -67.73
CA ASP A 49 -5.39 -6.75 -68.18
C ASP A 49 -6.42 -6.07 -67.25
N GLY A 50 -6.40 -4.74 -67.20
CA GLY A 50 -7.22 -3.94 -66.29
C GLY A 50 -6.42 -2.99 -65.39
N THR A 51 -7.11 -2.37 -64.44
CA THR A 51 -6.53 -1.45 -63.44
C THR A 51 -6.53 -2.07 -62.03
N ALA A 52 -5.69 -1.56 -61.13
CA ALA A 52 -5.62 -2.06 -59.74
C ALA A 52 -6.79 -1.59 -58.85
N SER A 53 -7.54 -0.57 -59.27
CA SER A 53 -8.75 -0.08 -58.61
C SER A 53 -9.62 0.66 -59.63
N GLY A 54 -10.95 0.54 -59.50
CA GLY A 54 -11.94 1.20 -60.35
C GLY A 54 -12.02 0.63 -61.78
N GLY A 55 -13.02 -0.21 -62.05
CA GLY A 55 -13.27 -0.81 -63.37
C GLY A 55 -12.92 -2.31 -63.43
N THR A 56 -12.56 -2.80 -64.62
CA THR A 56 -12.12 -4.20 -64.74
C THR A 56 -10.77 -4.39 -64.06
N GLN A 57 -10.74 -5.23 -63.04
CA GLN A 57 -9.58 -5.42 -62.18
C GLN A 57 -8.62 -6.51 -62.67
N THR A 58 -7.33 -6.19 -62.74
CA THR A 58 -6.24 -7.16 -62.93
C THR A 58 -6.04 -7.96 -61.65
N GLY A 59 -5.98 -9.29 -61.72
CA GLY A 59 -5.78 -10.14 -60.54
C GLY A 59 -6.60 -11.44 -60.56
N PHE A 60 -6.87 -12.01 -59.39
CA PHE A 60 -7.58 -13.29 -59.27
C PHE A 60 -9.09 -13.13 -59.43
N TRP A 61 -9.68 -13.96 -60.29
CA TRP A 61 -11.13 -14.06 -60.49
C TRP A 61 -11.58 -15.50 -60.36
N TYR A 62 -12.76 -15.73 -59.78
CA TYR A 62 -13.43 -17.03 -59.83
C TYR A 62 -14.85 -16.90 -60.39
N TYR A 63 -15.37 -17.99 -60.96
CA TYR A 63 -16.75 -18.03 -61.45
C TYR A 63 -17.71 -18.45 -60.34
N ALA A 64 -18.67 -17.59 -59.98
CA ALA A 64 -19.54 -17.80 -58.82
C ALA A 64 -20.70 -18.79 -59.06
N GLY A 65 -20.95 -19.19 -60.31
CA GLY A 65 -22.00 -20.16 -60.65
C GLY A 65 -23.36 -19.51 -60.87
N THR A 66 -24.15 -19.34 -59.81
CA THR A 66 -25.49 -18.73 -59.89
C THR A 66 -25.60 -17.53 -58.93
N PRO A 67 -25.79 -16.29 -59.43
CA PRO A 67 -25.88 -15.91 -60.85
C PRO A 67 -24.56 -16.13 -61.62
N ALA A 68 -24.68 -16.22 -62.94
CA ALA A 68 -23.65 -16.59 -63.92
C ALA A 68 -22.52 -15.54 -64.08
N THR A 69 -21.86 -15.19 -62.98
CA THR A 69 -20.95 -14.05 -62.88
C THR A 69 -19.53 -14.47 -62.50
N TRP A 70 -18.57 -13.68 -62.97
CA TRP A 70 -17.20 -13.71 -62.49
C TRP A 70 -17.06 -12.74 -61.31
N VAL A 71 -16.44 -13.18 -60.23
CA VAL A 71 -16.19 -12.40 -59.01
C VAL A 71 -14.69 -12.21 -58.83
N TYR A 72 -14.28 -10.97 -58.57
CA TYR A 72 -12.90 -10.59 -58.30
C TYR A 72 -12.55 -10.84 -56.83
N LEU A 73 -11.35 -11.35 -56.58
CA LEU A 73 -10.79 -11.52 -55.24
C LEU A 73 -9.87 -10.33 -54.93
N SER A 74 -10.38 -9.37 -54.16
CA SER A 74 -9.60 -8.18 -53.78
C SER A 74 -8.39 -8.53 -52.92
N PRO A 75 -7.16 -8.11 -53.29
CA PRO A 75 -5.95 -8.36 -52.51
C PRO A 75 -5.71 -7.38 -51.37
N ALA A 76 -6.55 -6.34 -51.22
CA ALA A 76 -6.42 -5.36 -50.14
C ALA A 76 -7.23 -5.80 -48.91
N PRO A 77 -6.66 -5.77 -47.69
CA PRO A 77 -7.44 -5.94 -46.47
C PRO A 77 -8.34 -4.72 -46.31
N ALA A 78 -9.62 -4.86 -46.63
CA ALA A 78 -10.62 -3.87 -46.29
C ALA A 78 -10.68 -3.79 -44.75
N GLY A 79 -10.41 -2.61 -44.19
CA GLY A 79 -10.86 -2.31 -42.83
C GLY A 79 -12.39 -2.49 -42.77
N ASP A 80 -12.90 -2.95 -41.63
CA ASP A 80 -14.34 -3.11 -41.42
C ASP A 80 -15.03 -1.74 -41.47
N ASN A 81 -15.53 -1.40 -42.65
CA ASN A 81 -16.50 -0.34 -42.80
C ASN A 81 -17.81 -0.89 -42.24
N LEU A 82 -18.34 -0.27 -41.17
CA LEU A 82 -19.64 -0.59 -40.57
C LEU A 82 -20.84 -0.21 -41.48
N GLY A 83 -20.73 -0.52 -42.77
CA GLY A 83 -21.66 -0.15 -43.82
C GLY A 83 -22.86 -1.08 -43.87
N ASN A 84 -24.01 -0.55 -43.44
CA ASN A 84 -25.36 -1.13 -43.45
C ASN A 84 -25.74 -2.16 -42.36
N HIS A 85 -24.88 -2.39 -41.37
CA HIS A 85 -25.17 -3.29 -40.26
C HIS A 85 -26.31 -2.76 -39.37
N SER A 86 -27.44 -3.48 -39.30
CA SER A 86 -28.44 -3.29 -38.25
C SER A 86 -28.12 -4.22 -37.08
N ALA A 87 -27.31 -3.75 -36.14
CA ALA A 87 -26.91 -4.52 -34.97
C ALA A 87 -28.13 -4.78 -34.05
N THR A 88 -28.49 -6.05 -33.86
CA THR A 88 -29.53 -6.50 -32.92
C THR A 88 -28.95 -6.91 -31.55
N GLN A 89 -27.67 -6.61 -31.32
CA GLN A 89 -26.93 -6.83 -30.07
C GLN A 89 -25.99 -5.64 -29.83
N ASP A 90 -25.53 -5.47 -28.59
CA ASP A 90 -24.69 -4.34 -28.18
C ASP A 90 -23.34 -4.31 -28.92
N LEU A 91 -22.96 -3.12 -29.39
CA LEU A 91 -21.65 -2.89 -30.03
C LEU A 91 -20.55 -2.82 -28.95
N ALA A 92 -19.91 -3.95 -28.66
CA ALA A 92 -18.83 -4.04 -27.69
C ALA A 92 -17.53 -3.39 -28.22
N LEU A 93 -17.25 -2.14 -27.81
CA LEU A 93 -16.10 -1.36 -28.28
C LEU A 93 -14.76 -1.71 -27.59
N ASN A 94 -14.77 -2.59 -26.58
CA ASN A 94 -13.57 -3.09 -25.88
C ASN A 94 -12.57 -2.00 -25.42
N GLY A 95 -13.10 -0.89 -24.89
CA GLY A 95 -12.29 0.23 -24.39
C GLY A 95 -11.84 1.25 -25.45
N ASN A 96 -12.28 1.12 -26.70
CA ASN A 96 -12.03 2.11 -27.75
C ASN A 96 -13.17 3.16 -27.83
N ASP A 97 -12.83 4.41 -28.13
CA ASP A 97 -13.80 5.49 -28.29
C ASP A 97 -14.58 5.38 -29.62
N LEU A 98 -15.91 5.54 -29.57
CA LEU A 98 -16.73 5.77 -30.76
C LEU A 98 -16.57 7.23 -31.23
N LYS A 99 -15.63 7.47 -32.15
CA LYS A 99 -15.36 8.81 -32.69
C LYS A 99 -16.33 9.17 -33.83
N LEU A 100 -17.43 9.85 -33.49
CA LEU A 100 -18.42 10.36 -34.43
C LEU A 100 -17.90 11.61 -35.18
N ASN A 101 -17.05 11.41 -36.18
CA ASN A 101 -16.60 12.49 -37.07
C ASN A 101 -17.64 12.76 -38.18
N ALA A 102 -18.31 13.92 -38.13
CA ALA A 102 -19.21 14.37 -39.20
C ALA A 102 -19.17 15.90 -39.31
N THR A 103 -18.84 16.39 -40.51
CA THR A 103 -18.66 17.82 -40.84
C THR A 103 -19.97 18.57 -41.14
N ALA A 104 -21.13 17.97 -40.89
CA ALA A 104 -22.45 18.63 -40.95
C ALA A 104 -23.48 17.86 -40.11
N ASP A 105 -23.83 18.38 -38.93
CA ASP A 105 -25.19 18.42 -38.33
C ASP A 105 -25.08 18.74 -36.83
N ASP A 106 -25.69 19.87 -36.42
CA ASP A 106 -25.31 20.64 -35.22
C ASP A 106 -26.25 20.52 -34.01
N ASN A 107 -27.37 19.78 -34.09
CA ASN A 107 -28.50 19.98 -33.14
C ASN A 107 -28.90 18.81 -32.22
N ASN A 108 -28.13 17.71 -32.14
CA ASN A 108 -28.11 16.81 -30.96
C ASN A 108 -27.07 15.69 -31.11
N LYS A 109 -26.00 15.71 -30.29
CA LYS A 109 -25.07 14.59 -30.11
C LYS A 109 -24.62 14.52 -28.65
N LEU A 110 -24.45 13.30 -28.10
CA LEU A 110 -23.58 13.11 -26.94
C LEU A 110 -22.14 13.23 -27.44
N ALA A 111 -21.39 14.20 -26.92
CA ALA A 111 -19.97 14.38 -27.17
C ALA A 111 -19.17 14.16 -25.88
N TYR A 112 -17.97 13.60 -26.03
CA TYR A 112 -16.97 13.56 -24.97
C TYR A 112 -15.94 14.66 -25.25
N ASP A 113 -15.87 15.66 -24.37
CA ASP A 113 -14.83 16.69 -24.41
C ASP A 113 -13.60 16.16 -23.69
N ALA A 114 -12.49 15.98 -24.41
CA ALA A 114 -11.26 15.44 -23.84
C ALA A 114 -10.56 16.38 -22.82
N THR A 115 -11.07 17.61 -22.61
CA THR A 115 -10.48 18.61 -21.70
C THR A 115 -11.23 18.75 -20.37
N THR A 116 -12.45 18.21 -20.24
CA THR A 116 -13.20 18.19 -18.98
C THR A 116 -13.79 16.80 -18.71
N ALA A 117 -13.55 16.27 -17.51
CA ALA A 117 -13.87 14.89 -17.19
C ALA A 117 -15.39 14.63 -17.06
N GLY A 118 -16.04 14.23 -18.17
CA GLY A 118 -17.39 13.69 -18.18
C GLY A 118 -18.11 13.83 -19.54
N PRO A 119 -19.23 13.13 -19.75
CA PRO A 119 -20.09 13.37 -20.90
C PRO A 119 -20.74 14.76 -20.79
N VAL A 120 -20.48 15.64 -21.76
CA VAL A 120 -21.02 17.01 -21.78
C VAL A 120 -22.07 17.13 -22.87
N LEU A 121 -23.22 17.70 -22.52
CA LEU A 121 -24.25 18.12 -23.47
C LEU A 121 -23.85 19.49 -24.05
N THR A 122 -23.21 19.49 -25.22
CA THR A 122 -22.80 20.72 -25.90
C THR A 122 -23.83 21.16 -26.93
N GLY A 123 -24.27 22.41 -26.82
CA GLY A 123 -25.13 23.09 -27.80
C GLY A 123 -24.82 24.58 -27.78
N GLY A 124 -24.22 25.09 -28.86
CA GLY A 124 -23.44 26.33 -28.87
C GLY A 124 -24.21 27.63 -28.57
N THR A 125 -25.53 27.64 -28.78
CA THR A 125 -26.40 28.82 -28.63
C THR A 125 -27.67 28.57 -27.80
N GLY A 126 -27.85 27.34 -27.30
CA GLY A 126 -29.04 26.86 -26.61
C GLY A 126 -29.55 25.54 -27.19
N GLY A 127 -30.53 24.92 -26.53
CA GLY A 127 -31.08 23.63 -26.98
C GLY A 127 -32.26 23.11 -26.17
N LEU A 128 -32.90 22.07 -26.69
CA LEU A 128 -34.01 21.34 -26.08
C LEU A 128 -33.63 19.87 -25.88
N LEU A 129 -33.89 19.33 -24.69
CA LEU A 129 -33.63 17.93 -24.36
C LEU A 129 -34.94 17.22 -23.98
N GLY A 130 -35.36 16.31 -24.87
CA GLY A 130 -36.52 15.42 -24.69
C GLY A 130 -37.88 16.13 -24.79
N TYR A 131 -38.80 15.55 -25.56
CA TYR A 131 -40.23 15.89 -25.50
C TYR A 131 -40.96 14.84 -24.67
N ARG A 132 -41.93 15.27 -23.84
CA ARG A 132 -42.89 14.33 -23.23
C ARG A 132 -43.92 13.93 -24.27
N ALA A 133 -44.05 12.63 -24.52
CA ALA A 133 -44.93 12.09 -25.54
C ALA A 133 -46.42 12.05 -25.10
N SER A 134 -47.09 13.22 -25.14
CA SER A 134 -48.56 13.29 -25.18
C SER A 134 -49.07 14.72 -25.48
N GLY A 135 -49.40 15.02 -26.74
CA GLY A 135 -50.34 16.08 -27.13
C GLY A 135 -49.93 17.56 -27.00
N THR A 136 -49.09 17.93 -26.03
CA THR A 136 -48.60 19.30 -25.82
C THR A 136 -47.10 19.29 -25.52
N THR A 137 -46.30 19.79 -26.45
CA THR A 137 -44.83 19.64 -26.44
C THR A 137 -44.14 20.58 -25.45
N THR A 138 -44.08 20.22 -24.17
CA THR A 138 -43.12 20.84 -23.24
C THR A 138 -41.77 20.11 -23.32
N PRO A 139 -40.66 20.80 -23.63
CA PRO A 139 -39.32 20.23 -23.44
C PRO A 139 -39.06 19.88 -21.97
N VAL A 140 -38.40 18.75 -21.72
CA VAL A 140 -38.03 18.35 -20.35
C VAL A 140 -36.96 19.29 -19.80
N LEU A 141 -35.94 19.58 -20.62
CA LEU A 141 -34.92 20.59 -20.35
C LEU A 141 -34.80 21.58 -21.52
N THR A 142 -34.62 22.85 -21.19
CA THR A 142 -34.24 23.94 -22.10
C THR A 142 -33.02 24.63 -21.54
N TRP A 143 -32.11 25.11 -22.38
CA TRP A 143 -31.03 25.98 -21.91
C TRP A 143 -30.72 27.06 -22.93
N THR A 144 -30.20 28.18 -22.42
CA THR A 144 -29.65 29.28 -23.23
C THR A 144 -28.28 29.65 -22.70
N ASN A 145 -27.31 29.76 -23.59
CA ASN A 145 -25.96 30.23 -23.28
C ASN A 145 -25.75 31.60 -23.93
N VAL A 146 -25.94 32.65 -23.15
CA VAL A 146 -25.59 34.03 -23.51
C VAL A 146 -24.46 34.48 -22.59
N SER A 147 -23.48 35.18 -23.14
CA SER A 147 -22.22 35.54 -22.47
C SER A 147 -22.45 36.15 -21.08
N GLY A 148 -22.07 35.41 -20.03
CA GLY A 148 -22.19 35.85 -18.63
C GLY A 148 -23.50 35.50 -17.93
N ASN A 149 -24.46 34.81 -18.57
CA ASN A 149 -25.73 34.45 -17.94
C ASN A 149 -26.32 33.14 -18.53
N SER A 150 -25.67 32.01 -18.24
CA SER A 150 -26.19 30.67 -18.59
C SER A 150 -27.42 30.33 -17.77
N ARG A 151 -28.47 29.80 -18.41
CA ARG A 151 -29.75 29.52 -17.78
C ARG A 151 -30.33 28.16 -18.17
N VAL A 152 -31.00 27.51 -17.24
CA VAL A 152 -31.65 26.21 -17.42
C VAL A 152 -33.13 26.32 -17.08
N GLY A 153 -33.99 25.91 -18.01
CA GLY A 153 -35.42 25.79 -17.85
C GLY A 153 -35.86 24.34 -17.75
N ILE A 154 -36.76 24.01 -16.82
CA ILE A 154 -37.30 22.66 -16.62
C ILE A 154 -38.81 22.68 -16.87
N GLY A 155 -39.27 21.92 -17.85
CA GLY A 155 -40.70 21.81 -18.18
C GLY A 155 -41.36 23.11 -18.66
N LEU A 156 -40.59 24.05 -19.23
CA LEU A 156 -41.12 25.28 -19.80
C LEU A 156 -41.99 24.98 -21.05
N GLY A 157 -42.83 25.93 -21.43
CA GLY A 157 -43.61 25.86 -22.68
C GLY A 157 -42.71 25.78 -23.92
N SER A 158 -43.20 25.17 -25.01
CA SER A 158 -42.48 25.19 -26.28
C SER A 158 -42.16 26.62 -26.71
N GLY A 159 -40.92 26.89 -27.10
CA GLY A 159 -40.46 28.23 -27.49
C GLY A 159 -40.24 29.22 -26.35
N VAL A 160 -40.38 28.83 -25.09
CA VAL A 160 -40.09 29.69 -23.93
C VAL A 160 -38.62 29.55 -23.51
N SER A 161 -37.86 30.63 -23.66
CA SER A 161 -36.49 30.73 -23.14
C SER A 161 -36.48 30.93 -21.62
N PRO A 162 -35.52 30.34 -20.87
CA PRO A 162 -35.44 30.52 -19.42
C PRO A 162 -35.18 31.99 -19.03
N SER A 163 -36.01 32.53 -18.14
CA SER A 163 -35.94 33.92 -17.68
C SER A 163 -34.95 34.13 -16.54
N ARG A 164 -34.62 33.07 -15.78
CA ARG A 164 -33.68 33.07 -14.65
C ARG A 164 -32.69 31.90 -14.76
N THR A 165 -31.66 31.87 -13.92
CA THR A 165 -30.62 30.83 -13.91
C THR A 165 -31.19 29.41 -13.79
N LEU A 166 -32.21 29.25 -12.94
CA LEU A 166 -33.11 28.09 -12.92
C LEU A 166 -34.55 28.59 -13.04
N ASP A 167 -35.24 28.13 -14.08
CA ASP A 167 -36.63 28.49 -14.38
C ASP A 167 -37.48 27.20 -14.48
N VAL A 168 -38.60 27.10 -13.76
CA VAL A 168 -39.37 25.85 -13.68
C VAL A 168 -40.83 26.15 -13.94
N GLY A 169 -41.39 25.59 -15.00
CA GLY A 169 -42.76 25.84 -15.46
C GLY A 169 -43.87 25.20 -14.59
N GLY A 170 -43.55 24.79 -13.36
CA GLY A 170 -44.44 24.04 -12.48
C GLY A 170 -43.90 23.91 -11.06
N ALA A 171 -44.61 23.15 -10.21
CA ALA A 171 -44.33 23.06 -8.78
C ALA A 171 -42.95 22.42 -8.47
N VAL A 172 -42.09 23.16 -7.76
CA VAL A 172 -40.79 22.68 -7.27
C VAL A 172 -40.98 21.97 -5.93
N ARG A 173 -40.82 20.64 -5.89
CA ARG A 173 -40.81 19.86 -4.63
C ARG A 173 -39.38 19.60 -4.16
N LEU A 174 -38.88 20.48 -3.30
CA LEU A 174 -37.65 20.25 -2.55
C LEU A 174 -37.85 19.09 -1.55
N ARG A 175 -36.88 18.19 -1.45
CA ARG A 175 -36.83 17.09 -0.47
C ARG A 175 -35.47 17.09 0.21
N ASN A 176 -35.40 16.57 1.44
CA ASN A 176 -34.17 16.53 2.25
C ASN A 176 -33.54 17.89 2.54
N LEU A 177 -34.34 18.93 2.78
CA LEU A 177 -33.89 20.04 3.64
C LEU A 177 -33.67 19.44 5.04
N SER A 178 -32.42 19.24 5.43
CA SER A 178 -32.06 18.95 6.82
C SER A 178 -32.40 20.15 7.70
N THR A 179 -32.31 19.99 9.03
CA THR A 179 -32.80 20.97 10.02
C THR A 179 -32.13 22.36 9.99
N ALA A 180 -31.16 22.58 9.10
CA ALA A 180 -30.52 23.88 8.83
C ALA A 180 -30.76 24.40 7.38
N GLY A 181 -31.64 23.76 6.61
CA GLY A 181 -31.98 24.13 5.24
C GLY A 181 -32.83 25.40 5.14
N VAL A 182 -32.24 26.55 5.45
CA VAL A 182 -32.87 27.86 5.24
C VAL A 182 -33.01 28.09 3.74
N VAL A 183 -34.21 28.48 3.29
CA VAL A 183 -34.38 29.10 1.97
C VAL A 183 -33.81 30.50 2.06
N THR A 184 -32.50 30.63 1.84
CA THR A 184 -31.85 31.94 1.76
C THR A 184 -32.29 32.60 0.46
N THR A 185 -33.05 33.69 0.60
CA THR A 185 -33.25 34.63 -0.50
C THR A 185 -31.96 35.42 -0.75
N ASP A 186 -31.97 36.33 -1.73
CA ASP A 186 -30.81 37.17 -2.03
C ASP A 186 -30.43 38.11 -0.87
N ALA A 187 -29.41 38.95 -1.09
CA ALA A 187 -28.78 39.80 -0.08
C ALA A 187 -29.74 40.76 0.70
N ASN A 188 -31.02 40.85 0.32
CA ASN A 188 -32.02 41.64 1.02
C ASN A 188 -33.01 40.81 1.88
N GLY A 189 -32.93 39.47 1.88
CA GLY A 189 -33.64 38.64 2.87
C GLY A 189 -35.17 38.53 2.73
N VAL A 190 -35.77 38.93 1.60
CA VAL A 190 -37.24 38.96 1.43
C VAL A 190 -37.76 37.79 0.60
N LEU A 191 -38.62 36.95 1.18
CA LEU A 191 -39.51 36.02 0.46
C LEU A 191 -40.72 36.80 -0.09
N SER A 192 -40.54 37.49 -1.22
CA SER A 192 -41.63 38.22 -1.89
C SER A 192 -42.50 37.28 -2.72
N SER A 193 -43.55 36.72 -2.11
CA SER A 193 -44.77 36.46 -2.87
C SER A 193 -45.49 37.78 -3.12
N GLU A 194 -46.20 37.92 -4.24
CA GLU A 194 -47.04 39.08 -4.48
C GLU A 194 -48.17 39.21 -3.44
N ALA A 195 -48.80 40.39 -3.40
CA ALA A 195 -49.51 40.91 -2.22
C ALA A 195 -50.66 40.04 -1.69
N ASN A 196 -50.91 40.19 -0.37
CA ASN A 196 -52.03 39.66 0.40
C ASN A 196 -52.10 38.13 0.57
N GLN A 197 -51.30 37.59 1.50
CA GLN A 197 -51.62 36.34 2.19
C GLN A 197 -51.73 36.55 3.70
N THR A 198 -52.83 36.09 4.30
CA THR A 198 -53.06 36.14 5.75
C THR A 198 -52.41 34.93 6.43
N LEU A 199 -51.45 35.15 7.33
CA LEU A 199 -50.91 34.09 8.18
C LEU A 199 -51.90 33.78 9.31
N SER A 200 -52.78 32.80 9.09
CA SER A 200 -53.70 32.30 10.11
C SER A 200 -53.03 31.21 10.96
N ILE A 201 -52.93 31.45 12.27
CA ILE A 201 -52.37 30.50 13.25
C ILE A 201 -53.47 30.18 14.27
N THR A 202 -54.04 28.98 14.18
CA THR A 202 -55.11 28.53 15.09
C THR A 202 -54.55 27.50 16.06
N GLY A 203 -54.54 27.82 17.36
CA GLY A 203 -54.19 26.87 18.43
C GLY A 203 -52.69 26.55 18.60
N GLN A 204 -51.78 27.34 18.01
CA GLN A 204 -50.33 27.14 18.05
C GLN A 204 -49.60 28.46 18.38
N THR A 205 -48.40 28.38 18.96
CA THR A 205 -47.58 29.56 19.31
C THR A 205 -46.67 29.99 18.16
N LEU A 206 -46.70 31.27 17.78
CA LEU A 206 -45.70 31.88 16.92
C LEU A 206 -44.46 32.27 17.76
N SER A 207 -43.38 31.49 17.66
CA SER A 207 -42.12 31.82 18.35
C SER A 207 -41.19 32.59 17.41
N ILE A 208 -40.76 33.78 17.83
CA ILE A 208 -39.74 34.59 17.16
C ILE A 208 -38.58 34.78 18.15
N SER A 209 -37.58 33.90 18.10
CA SER A 209 -36.45 33.90 19.03
C SER A 209 -35.15 34.32 18.33
N GLY A 210 -34.79 35.59 18.48
CA GLY A 210 -33.49 36.15 18.08
C GLY A 210 -33.18 37.38 18.92
N THR A 211 -31.92 37.53 19.36
CA THR A 211 -31.48 38.54 20.35
C THR A 211 -31.40 39.98 19.81
N GLY A 212 -32.08 40.29 18.71
CA GLY A 212 -32.11 41.61 18.09
C GLY A 212 -33.54 42.08 17.79
N GLY A 213 -34.12 42.89 18.67
CA GLY A 213 -35.12 43.91 18.31
C GLY A 213 -36.49 43.51 17.75
N ASN A 214 -36.85 42.22 17.66
CA ASN A 214 -38.14 41.83 17.09
C ASN A 214 -39.29 42.08 18.09
N SER A 215 -40.20 43.01 17.75
CA SER A 215 -41.39 43.34 18.57
C SER A 215 -42.69 43.17 17.79
N VAL A 216 -43.76 42.81 18.50
CA VAL A 216 -45.15 42.81 18.00
C VAL A 216 -45.93 43.82 18.85
N THR A 217 -46.52 44.83 18.22
CA THR A 217 -47.27 45.89 18.90
C THR A 217 -48.76 45.57 18.97
N LEU A 218 -49.38 45.72 20.14
CA LEU A 218 -50.82 45.59 20.39
C LEU A 218 -51.34 46.85 21.13
N PRO A 219 -52.63 47.27 21.01
CA PRO A 219 -53.06 48.61 21.40
C PRO A 219 -53.74 48.75 22.78
N SER A 220 -53.24 49.72 23.57
CA SER A 220 -53.98 50.71 24.39
C SER A 220 -54.55 50.39 25.80
N GLY A 221 -54.46 51.41 26.67
CA GLY A 221 -55.14 51.55 27.97
C GLY A 221 -54.59 52.73 28.80
N GLY A 222 -55.34 53.83 28.97
CA GLY A 222 -54.89 55.07 29.65
C GLY A 222 -55.49 55.30 31.04
N ALA A 223 -54.88 56.19 31.84
CA ALA A 223 -55.20 56.41 33.26
C ALA A 223 -56.42 57.34 33.53
N PRO A 224 -57.15 57.18 34.66
CA PRO A 224 -58.40 57.89 34.95
C PRO A 224 -58.22 59.32 35.53
N THR A 225 -59.26 60.15 35.37
CA THR A 225 -59.34 61.55 35.86
C THR A 225 -60.70 61.83 36.53
N GLY A 226 -60.75 62.71 37.53
CA GLY A 226 -61.99 63.11 38.23
C GLY A 226 -61.81 63.34 39.74
N THR A 227 -62.89 63.72 40.45
CA THR A 227 -62.91 63.74 41.93
C THR A 227 -62.88 62.33 42.51
N ALA A 228 -62.06 62.12 43.54
CA ALA A 228 -62.05 60.87 44.29
C ALA A 228 -63.24 60.79 45.27
N GLY A 229 -63.61 59.58 45.67
CA GLY A 229 -64.69 59.32 46.61
C GLY A 229 -64.40 58.13 47.53
N GLY A 230 -65.28 57.93 48.52
CA GLY A 230 -65.07 56.96 49.59
C GLY A 230 -64.09 57.50 50.63
N ASP A 231 -63.06 56.73 50.95
CA ASP A 231 -62.05 57.07 51.97
C ASP A 231 -61.01 58.11 51.49
N LEU A 232 -61.06 58.45 50.21
CA LEU A 232 -60.17 59.39 49.55
C LEU A 232 -60.91 60.70 49.21
N THR A 233 -60.24 61.82 49.41
CA THR A 233 -60.69 63.17 49.06
C THR A 233 -59.73 63.82 48.05
N GLY A 234 -60.17 64.88 47.36
CA GLY A 234 -59.40 65.52 46.28
C GLY A 234 -59.69 64.93 44.90
N THR A 235 -58.72 64.98 44.00
CA THR A 235 -58.88 64.64 42.57
C THR A 235 -57.76 63.77 42.03
N TYR A 236 -58.09 62.81 41.15
CA TYR A 236 -57.12 62.05 40.37
C TYR A 236 -56.24 62.96 39.50
N PRO A 237 -54.95 62.62 39.31
CA PRO A 237 -54.30 61.37 39.72
C PRO A 237 -53.91 61.28 41.21
N ASN A 238 -53.96 62.36 41.98
CA ASN A 238 -53.35 62.45 43.33
C ASN A 238 -54.36 62.80 44.46
N PRO A 239 -55.35 61.95 44.76
CA PRO A 239 -56.21 62.14 45.93
C PRO A 239 -55.50 61.75 47.24
N THR A 240 -55.96 62.28 48.37
CA THR A 240 -55.43 62.02 49.73
C THR A 240 -56.46 61.31 50.60
N ILE A 241 -56.06 60.74 51.74
CA ILE A 241 -56.99 60.10 52.68
C ILE A 241 -57.80 61.16 53.44
N GLY A 242 -59.11 60.98 53.55
CA GLY A 242 -60.01 61.90 54.27
C GLY A 242 -59.74 61.95 55.78
N THR A 243 -59.97 63.11 56.40
CA THR A 243 -59.87 63.29 57.86
C THR A 243 -60.86 62.36 58.58
N GLY A 244 -60.35 61.52 59.48
CA GLY A 244 -61.15 60.53 60.20
C GLY A 244 -61.56 59.29 59.37
N ALA A 245 -61.10 59.15 58.12
CA ALA A 245 -61.47 58.02 57.27
C ALA A 245 -60.94 56.66 57.78
N VAL A 246 -59.87 56.65 58.57
CA VAL A 246 -59.28 55.45 59.19
C VAL A 246 -59.90 55.21 60.56
N GLY A 247 -60.84 54.27 60.65
CA GLY A 247 -61.46 53.81 61.89
C GLY A 247 -60.97 52.43 62.34
N THR A 248 -61.46 51.96 63.49
CA THR A 248 -61.05 50.68 64.11
C THR A 248 -61.30 49.44 63.25
N THR A 249 -62.26 49.48 62.33
CA THR A 249 -62.52 48.39 61.37
C THR A 249 -61.60 48.39 60.14
N LYS A 250 -60.81 49.44 59.94
CA LYS A 250 -59.88 49.60 58.80
C LYS A 250 -58.42 49.41 59.17
N LEU A 251 -58.15 49.17 60.45
CA LEU A 251 -56.85 48.73 60.97
C LEU A 251 -57.05 47.30 61.47
N ALA A 252 -56.43 46.32 60.80
CA ALA A 252 -56.37 44.96 61.30
C ALA A 252 -55.45 44.88 62.53
N ASP A 253 -55.53 43.77 63.29
CA ASP A 253 -54.58 43.51 64.37
C ASP A 253 -53.13 43.59 63.87
N ASN A 254 -52.27 44.26 64.64
CA ASN A 254 -50.88 44.58 64.29
C ASN A 254 -50.68 45.51 63.06
N ALA A 255 -51.75 46.12 62.51
CA ALA A 255 -51.61 47.03 61.36
C ALA A 255 -50.81 48.31 61.66
N VAL A 256 -50.73 48.74 62.92
CA VAL A 256 -49.88 49.84 63.40
C VAL A 256 -48.65 49.24 64.09
N THR A 257 -47.52 49.22 63.39
CA THR A 257 -46.21 48.78 63.90
C THR A 257 -45.41 49.98 64.42
N SER A 258 -44.34 49.73 65.18
CA SER A 258 -43.43 50.80 65.65
C SER A 258 -42.92 51.68 64.51
N THR A 259 -42.55 51.09 63.37
CA THR A 259 -42.13 51.81 62.14
C THR A 259 -43.22 52.65 61.47
N LYS A 260 -44.50 52.50 61.84
CA LYS A 260 -45.63 53.28 61.34
C LYS A 260 -46.03 54.42 62.30
N LEU A 261 -45.39 54.51 63.45
CA LEU A 261 -45.48 55.62 64.37
C LEU A 261 -44.17 56.42 64.28
N ALA A 262 -44.27 57.71 63.95
CA ALA A 262 -43.13 58.60 64.10
C ALA A 262 -42.82 58.81 65.59
N ASP A 263 -41.61 59.28 65.90
CA ASP A 263 -41.28 59.74 67.25
C ASP A 263 -42.30 60.81 67.71
N ASP A 264 -42.65 60.78 69.00
CA ASP A 264 -43.72 61.58 69.63
C ASP A 264 -45.14 61.44 69.04
N ALA A 265 -45.40 60.52 68.10
CA ALA A 265 -46.72 60.33 67.51
C ALA A 265 -47.78 59.86 68.53
N VAL A 266 -47.38 59.20 69.62
CA VAL A 266 -48.24 58.78 70.73
C VAL A 266 -47.84 59.52 72.01
N THR A 267 -48.47 60.66 72.26
CA THR A 267 -48.30 61.47 73.48
C THR A 267 -49.18 60.95 74.61
N ILE A 268 -48.89 61.35 75.86
CA ILE A 268 -49.66 60.93 77.06
C ILE A 268 -51.19 61.10 76.91
N PRO A 269 -51.74 62.19 76.34
CA PRO A 269 -53.19 62.32 76.12
C PRO A 269 -53.80 61.32 75.12
N LYS A 270 -52.98 60.62 74.33
CA LYS A 270 -53.41 59.57 73.38
C LYS A 270 -53.40 58.17 74.01
N LEU A 271 -52.96 58.03 75.28
CA LEU A 271 -52.93 56.78 76.04
C LEU A 271 -54.10 56.74 77.03
N ALA A 272 -55.13 55.94 76.72
CA ALA A 272 -56.32 55.77 77.56
C ALA A 272 -56.07 54.77 78.70
N ALA A 273 -55.53 55.26 79.82
CA ALA A 273 -55.16 54.46 81.00
C ALA A 273 -55.64 55.13 82.31
N THR A 274 -55.88 54.34 83.35
CA THR A 274 -56.37 54.85 84.65
C THR A 274 -55.21 55.19 85.60
N GLY A 275 -55.33 56.33 86.30
CA GLY A 275 -54.28 56.87 87.18
C GLY A 275 -53.69 58.19 86.67
N THR A 276 -52.69 58.72 87.38
CA THR A 276 -52.02 59.99 87.02
C THR A 276 -50.73 59.72 86.28
N ALA A 277 -50.67 60.09 85.00
CA ALA A 277 -49.43 60.07 84.23
C ALA A 277 -48.49 61.20 84.70
N SER A 278 -47.23 60.86 84.99
CA SER A 278 -46.16 61.77 85.38
C SER A 278 -44.81 61.28 84.84
N ALA A 279 -43.80 62.15 84.84
CA ALA A 279 -42.42 61.81 84.42
C ALA A 279 -41.76 60.72 85.28
N THR A 280 -42.36 60.32 86.40
CA THR A 280 -41.89 59.27 87.32
C THR A 280 -42.71 57.97 87.23
N THR A 281 -43.73 57.89 86.37
CA THR A 281 -44.61 56.74 86.23
C THR A 281 -44.53 56.10 84.85
N PHE A 282 -44.56 54.77 84.77
CA PHE A 282 -44.71 54.00 83.53
C PHE A 282 -46.08 53.34 83.45
N LEU A 283 -46.54 53.05 82.24
CA LEU A 283 -47.80 52.33 82.01
C LEU A 283 -47.56 50.82 82.19
N ARG A 284 -48.29 50.18 83.10
CA ARG A 284 -48.26 48.74 83.33
C ARG A 284 -49.18 48.01 82.35
N GLY A 285 -48.92 46.71 82.14
CA GLY A 285 -49.73 45.85 81.27
C GLY A 285 -51.18 45.63 81.72
N ASP A 286 -51.57 46.12 82.90
CA ASP A 286 -52.96 46.19 83.37
C ASP A 286 -53.65 47.54 83.08
N ASN A 287 -53.03 48.36 82.22
CA ASN A 287 -53.51 49.67 81.76
C ASN A 287 -53.60 50.73 82.88
N THR A 288 -52.68 50.67 83.85
CA THR A 288 -52.55 51.65 84.94
C THR A 288 -51.15 52.25 85.04
N TRP A 289 -51.04 53.50 85.51
CA TRP A 289 -49.75 54.18 85.73
C TRP A 289 -49.14 53.83 87.10
N ALA A 290 -47.84 53.49 87.15
CA ALA A 290 -47.14 53.14 88.39
C ALA A 290 -45.68 53.64 88.44
N THR A 291 -45.14 53.86 89.64
CA THR A 291 -43.73 54.18 89.89
C THR A 291 -42.87 52.91 89.99
N PRO A 292 -41.65 52.87 89.42
CA PRO A 292 -40.77 51.70 89.53
C PRO A 292 -40.26 51.44 90.97
N ALA A 293 -40.36 50.20 91.43
CA ALA A 293 -39.55 49.71 92.57
C ALA A 293 -38.16 49.30 92.03
N GLY A 294 -37.09 49.79 92.68
CA GLY A 294 -35.75 49.81 92.07
C GLY A 294 -35.03 48.46 91.99
N GLY A 295 -34.26 48.26 90.92
CA GLY A 295 -33.30 47.15 90.77
C GLY A 295 -33.04 46.76 89.31
N THR A 296 -32.04 47.36 88.65
CA THR A 296 -31.57 46.92 87.32
C THR A 296 -30.44 45.90 87.45
N PRO A 297 -30.52 44.71 86.83
CA PRO A 297 -29.38 43.80 86.73
C PRO A 297 -28.34 44.35 85.75
N SER A 298 -27.16 44.69 86.25
CA SER A 298 -25.95 44.92 85.46
C SER A 298 -24.91 43.88 85.88
N GLY A 299 -24.52 43.01 84.96
CA GLY A 299 -23.55 41.94 85.22
C GLY A 299 -23.23 41.16 83.96
N THR A 300 -21.96 41.05 83.63
CA THR A 300 -21.45 40.23 82.54
C THR A 300 -21.80 38.77 82.79
N ALA A 301 -22.38 38.08 81.79
CA ALA A 301 -22.68 36.66 81.91
C ALA A 301 -21.38 35.85 82.14
N GLY A 302 -21.32 35.13 83.25
CA GLY A 302 -20.20 34.25 83.61
C GLY A 302 -20.73 32.88 84.00
N GLY A 303 -20.17 31.83 83.41
CA GLY A 303 -20.59 30.44 83.60
C GLY A 303 -20.28 29.58 82.38
N THR A 304 -20.53 28.28 82.49
CA THR A 304 -20.55 27.35 81.35
C THR A 304 -21.71 27.69 80.41
N ALA A 305 -21.46 27.65 79.10
CA ALA A 305 -22.53 27.67 78.12
C ALA A 305 -23.37 26.38 78.20
N GLY A 306 -24.59 26.43 77.67
CA GLY A 306 -25.52 25.30 77.63
C GLY A 306 -26.26 25.23 76.29
N GLY A 307 -26.88 24.07 76.05
CA GLY A 307 -27.47 23.75 74.75
C GLY A 307 -26.39 23.43 73.72
N ASP A 308 -26.53 24.01 72.53
CA ASP A 308 -25.68 23.79 71.35
C ASP A 308 -24.25 24.35 71.48
N LEU A 309 -23.95 25.01 72.60
CA LEU A 309 -22.70 25.69 72.89
C LEU A 309 -21.97 25.05 74.08
N THR A 310 -20.65 24.95 73.95
CA THR A 310 -19.68 24.47 74.95
C THR A 310 -18.69 25.57 75.32
N GLY A 311 -17.90 25.33 76.38
CA GLY A 311 -16.98 26.32 76.92
C GLY A 311 -17.67 27.28 77.90
N THR A 312 -17.09 28.47 78.08
CA THR A 312 -17.55 29.47 79.05
C THR A 312 -17.72 30.84 78.40
N TYR A 313 -18.68 31.62 78.89
CA TYR A 313 -18.83 33.01 78.50
C TYR A 313 -17.57 33.84 78.85
N PRO A 314 -17.19 34.84 78.03
CA PRO A 314 -17.95 35.39 76.90
C PRO A 314 -17.77 34.66 75.55
N ASN A 315 -16.87 33.68 75.44
CA ASN A 315 -16.46 33.08 74.15
C ASN A 315 -16.77 31.57 74.07
N PRO A 316 -18.04 31.13 74.14
CA PRO A 316 -18.38 29.74 73.93
C PRO A 316 -18.27 29.34 72.45
N THR A 317 -18.04 28.06 72.19
CA THR A 317 -17.94 27.45 70.86
C THR A 317 -19.07 26.45 70.63
N LEU A 318 -19.43 26.16 69.38
CA LEU A 318 -20.38 25.07 69.08
C LEU A 318 -19.89 23.74 69.67
N ALA A 319 -20.81 22.95 70.23
CA ALA A 319 -20.48 21.62 70.71
C ALA A 319 -20.20 20.66 69.54
N ALA A 320 -19.33 19.68 69.74
CA ALA A 320 -19.00 18.69 68.71
C ALA A 320 -20.26 17.90 68.29
N GLY A 321 -20.52 17.84 66.98
CA GLY A 321 -21.66 17.11 66.41
C GLY A 321 -23.00 17.85 66.38
N VAL A 322 -23.07 19.11 66.85
CA VAL A 322 -24.30 19.94 66.81
C VAL A 322 -24.71 20.33 65.38
N VAL A 323 -23.75 20.47 64.47
CA VAL A 323 -24.02 20.75 63.06
C VAL A 323 -24.10 19.43 62.31
N ALA A 324 -25.33 18.98 62.03
CA ALA A 324 -25.60 17.83 61.17
C ALA A 324 -26.18 18.29 59.82
N THR A 325 -26.73 17.36 59.03
CA THR A 325 -27.24 17.64 57.68
C THR A 325 -28.55 18.41 57.65
N THR A 326 -29.25 18.56 58.79
CA THR A 326 -30.47 19.37 58.92
C THR A 326 -30.19 20.84 59.18
N GLU A 327 -29.02 21.17 59.74
CA GLU A 327 -28.59 22.52 60.11
C GLU A 327 -27.81 23.20 58.96
N LEU A 328 -27.48 22.46 57.91
CA LEU A 328 -26.82 22.93 56.69
C LEU A 328 -27.75 22.79 55.48
N ALA A 329 -28.26 23.90 54.98
CA ALA A 329 -29.01 23.93 53.72
C ALA A 329 -28.12 23.57 52.50
N ASP A 330 -28.75 23.19 51.38
CA ASP A 330 -28.05 22.95 50.12
C ASP A 330 -27.17 24.16 49.73
N ASN A 331 -25.90 23.88 49.42
CA ASN A 331 -24.85 24.88 49.14
C ASN A 331 -24.48 25.79 50.34
N ALA A 332 -24.88 25.48 51.57
CA ALA A 332 -24.48 26.25 52.75
C ALA A 332 -22.95 26.23 52.98
N VAL A 333 -22.27 25.12 52.63
CA VAL A 333 -20.81 25.03 52.62
C VAL A 333 -20.32 25.23 51.19
N THR A 334 -19.85 26.44 50.88
CA THR A 334 -19.23 26.80 49.61
C THR A 334 -17.70 26.74 49.71
N ASN A 335 -16.99 26.66 48.60
CA ASN A 335 -15.51 26.64 48.57
C ASN A 335 -14.87 27.75 49.40
N ALA A 336 -15.48 28.95 49.46
CA ALA A 336 -14.96 30.09 50.26
C ALA A 336 -15.17 29.95 51.78
N LYS A 337 -15.95 28.96 52.23
CA LYS A 337 -16.19 28.64 53.65
C LYS A 337 -15.37 27.44 54.13
N VAL A 338 -14.67 26.78 53.21
CA VAL A 338 -13.72 25.69 53.49
C VAL A 338 -12.33 26.32 53.40
N ALA A 339 -11.55 26.24 54.49
CA ALA A 339 -10.17 26.71 54.45
C ALA A 339 -9.31 25.76 53.61
N ASP A 340 -8.15 26.24 53.15
CA ASP A 340 -7.17 25.40 52.46
C ASP A 340 -6.78 24.21 53.37
N ASP A 341 -6.60 23.02 52.79
CA ASP A 341 -6.41 21.73 53.47
C ASP A 341 -7.49 21.30 54.51
N ALA A 342 -8.62 22.01 54.65
CA ALA A 342 -9.61 21.70 55.70
C ALA A 342 -10.45 20.43 55.46
N ILE A 343 -10.39 19.82 54.26
CA ILE A 343 -11.04 18.55 53.92
C ILE A 343 -9.96 17.59 53.44
N GLY A 344 -9.54 16.69 54.33
CA GLY A 344 -8.58 15.64 54.00
C GLY A 344 -9.23 14.40 53.38
N ILE A 345 -8.41 13.38 53.20
CA ILE A 345 -8.81 12.09 52.60
C ILE A 345 -9.77 11.30 53.52
N ALA A 346 -9.72 11.51 54.84
CA ALA A 346 -10.60 10.81 55.79
C ALA A 346 -12.01 11.44 55.86
N GLU A 347 -12.10 12.72 55.54
CA GLU A 347 -13.30 13.55 55.53
C GLU A 347 -14.13 13.35 54.25
N LEU A 348 -13.53 12.79 53.19
CA LEU A 348 -14.17 12.42 51.94
C LEU A 348 -14.87 11.06 52.07
N SER A 349 -16.19 11.06 52.27
CA SER A 349 -17.05 9.87 52.34
C SER A 349 -17.22 9.19 50.97
N ALA A 350 -16.13 8.57 50.49
CA ALA A 350 -16.03 7.95 49.19
C ALA A 350 -15.57 6.49 49.29
N THR A 351 -16.26 5.59 48.59
CA THR A 351 -15.94 4.16 48.68
C THR A 351 -14.73 3.82 47.81
N GLY A 352 -13.73 3.16 48.39
CA GLY A 352 -12.49 2.73 47.74
C GLY A 352 -11.27 3.00 48.63
N THR A 353 -10.08 2.65 48.15
CA THR A 353 -8.82 2.94 48.86
C THR A 353 -8.12 4.14 48.20
N PRO A 354 -8.04 5.29 48.88
CA PRO A 354 -7.30 6.45 48.37
C PRO A 354 -5.79 6.22 48.38
N GLY A 355 -5.10 6.74 47.38
CA GLY A 355 -3.64 6.70 47.24
C GLY A 355 -3.11 7.74 46.25
N ASN A 356 -1.78 7.83 46.12
CA ASN A 356 -1.09 8.79 45.25
C ASN A 356 -1.36 8.63 43.74
N THR A 357 -2.11 7.60 43.35
CA THR A 357 -2.52 7.29 41.98
C THR A 357 -4.04 7.31 41.80
N THR A 358 -4.83 7.79 42.76
CA THR A 358 -6.31 7.83 42.68
C THR A 358 -6.89 9.24 42.71
N TYR A 359 -7.96 9.45 41.96
CA TYR A 359 -8.83 10.62 42.00
C TYR A 359 -10.26 10.21 42.42
N LEU A 360 -11.03 11.15 42.96
CA LEU A 360 -12.42 10.92 43.31
C LEU A 360 -13.32 11.15 42.08
N ARG A 361 -14.14 10.16 41.73
CA ARG A 361 -15.18 10.31 40.70
C ARG A 361 -16.41 11.00 41.26
N GLY A 362 -17.20 11.63 40.38
CA GLY A 362 -18.49 12.24 40.72
C GLY A 362 -19.61 11.27 41.15
N ASP A 363 -19.31 9.96 41.24
CA ASP A 363 -20.16 8.92 41.82
C ASP A 363 -19.76 8.57 43.27
N ASN A 364 -18.94 9.41 43.93
CA ASN A 364 -18.35 9.19 45.25
C ASN A 364 -17.52 7.90 45.38
N THR A 365 -16.83 7.48 44.31
CA THR A 365 -15.89 6.36 44.37
C THR A 365 -14.47 6.77 43.95
N TRP A 366 -13.46 6.23 44.63
CA TRP A 366 -12.07 6.41 44.23
C TRP A 366 -11.77 5.61 42.95
N ALA A 367 -11.27 6.27 41.92
CA ALA A 367 -10.73 5.65 40.71
C ALA A 367 -9.23 5.90 40.63
N THR A 368 -8.46 4.92 40.18
CA THR A 368 -7.07 5.16 39.78
C THR A 368 -7.04 6.10 38.56
N ILE A 369 -6.21 7.14 38.63
CA ILE A 369 -5.85 8.00 37.51
C ILE A 369 -5.28 7.08 36.43
N PRO A 370 -5.93 6.92 35.26
CA PRO A 370 -5.27 6.33 34.10
C PRO A 370 -4.18 7.32 33.73
N SER A 371 -2.91 6.92 33.78
CA SER A 371 -1.78 7.84 33.64
C SER A 371 -1.82 8.56 32.28
N SER A 372 -2.41 9.76 32.22
CA SER A 372 -2.78 10.45 30.98
C SER A 372 -1.63 11.24 30.33
N SER A 373 -0.40 10.73 30.47
CA SER A 373 0.65 10.83 29.46
C SER A 373 0.77 9.52 28.65
N GLY A 374 -0.24 8.67 28.77
CA GLY A 374 -0.29 7.30 28.31
C GLY A 374 -1.64 6.96 27.68
N TRP A 375 -1.71 5.74 27.16
CA TRP A 375 -2.73 5.34 26.21
C TRP A 375 -3.98 4.82 26.93
N SER A 376 -5.17 5.16 26.41
CA SER A 376 -6.41 4.56 26.92
C SER A 376 -6.39 3.04 26.70
N LEU A 377 -6.93 2.29 27.67
CA LEU A 377 -7.08 0.83 27.58
C LEU A 377 -7.99 0.37 26.42
N THR A 378 -8.76 1.29 25.84
CA THR A 378 -9.66 1.05 24.69
C THR A 378 -9.15 1.65 23.38
N GLY A 379 -7.95 2.25 23.36
CA GLY A 379 -7.47 3.10 22.28
C GLY A 379 -8.06 4.52 22.31
N ASN A 380 -7.49 5.41 21.50
CA ASN A 380 -7.90 6.80 21.34
C ASN A 380 -8.58 6.97 19.95
N ALA A 381 -9.81 7.50 19.88
CA ALA A 381 -10.65 7.62 18.67
C ALA A 381 -11.88 8.57 18.91
N THR A 382 -12.59 9.24 17.97
CA THR A 382 -12.40 9.45 16.51
C THR A 382 -12.65 10.94 16.07
N ASN A 383 -11.61 11.75 15.82
CA ASN A 383 -11.67 13.10 15.21
C ASN A 383 -10.40 13.60 14.50
N GLY A 384 -9.59 12.73 13.88
CA GLY A 384 -8.54 13.13 12.90
C GLY A 384 -7.23 13.65 13.52
N ASN A 385 -7.24 13.90 14.82
CA ASN A 385 -6.05 14.09 15.64
C ASN A 385 -5.62 12.80 16.37
N GLU A 386 -6.21 11.63 16.06
CA GLU A 386 -5.74 10.36 16.63
C GLU A 386 -4.57 9.78 15.85
N PHE A 387 -3.40 10.16 16.33
CA PHE A 387 -2.14 9.54 15.99
C PHE A 387 -1.39 9.22 17.28
N LEU A 388 -0.38 8.37 17.15
CA LEU A 388 0.32 7.77 18.27
C LEU A 388 1.74 8.35 18.29
N GLY A 389 1.84 9.63 18.64
CA GLY A 389 3.10 10.38 18.64
C GLY A 389 3.00 11.83 19.13
N THR A 390 3.92 12.68 18.65
CA THR A 390 4.01 14.12 18.94
C THR A 390 3.62 15.01 17.74
N THR A 391 3.05 16.20 17.98
CA THR A 391 2.76 17.23 16.96
C THR A 391 3.87 18.26 16.77
N ASN A 392 4.99 18.11 17.47
CA ASN A 392 6.14 19.01 17.42
C ASN A 392 7.40 18.28 16.94
N ASP A 393 8.40 19.04 16.49
CA ASP A 393 9.70 18.53 16.05
C ASP A 393 10.56 18.08 17.25
N GLN A 394 10.05 17.15 18.05
CA GLN A 394 10.72 16.51 19.16
C GLN A 394 10.67 14.99 19.00
N ASP A 395 11.72 14.32 19.44
CA ASP A 395 11.80 12.87 19.43
C ASP A 395 10.67 12.23 20.27
N LEU A 396 10.01 11.20 19.73
CA LEU A 396 9.00 10.39 20.39
C LEU A 396 9.65 9.11 20.95
N PHE A 397 9.63 8.94 22.27
CA PHE A 397 10.31 7.87 22.98
C PHE A 397 9.34 6.79 23.48
N PHE A 398 9.71 5.52 23.33
CA PHE A 398 9.02 4.39 23.94
C PHE A 398 10.01 3.67 24.88
N LYS A 399 9.64 3.56 26.16
CA LYS A 399 10.51 3.03 27.23
C LYS A 399 9.95 1.73 27.83
N ARG A 400 10.84 0.85 28.27
CA ARG A 400 10.57 -0.35 29.07
C ARG A 400 11.43 -0.30 30.33
N ASN A 401 10.84 -0.36 31.52
CA ASN A 401 11.58 -0.27 32.80
C ASN A 401 12.48 0.98 32.89
N ASN A 402 11.95 2.16 32.53
CA ASN A 402 12.65 3.45 32.37
C ASN A 402 13.80 3.49 31.34
N ALA A 403 14.19 2.34 30.76
CA ALA A 403 15.17 2.22 29.69
C ALA A 403 14.50 2.45 28.31
N GLU A 404 15.13 3.21 27.43
CA GLU A 404 14.63 3.46 26.08
C GLU A 404 14.72 2.20 25.20
N ALA A 405 13.60 1.86 24.55
CA ALA A 405 13.44 0.64 23.75
C ALA A 405 13.15 0.93 22.27
N PHE A 406 12.58 2.08 21.95
CA PHE A 406 12.32 2.54 20.57
C PHE A 406 12.16 4.06 20.56
N ARG A 407 12.52 4.71 19.46
CA ARG A 407 12.31 6.15 19.28
C ARG A 407 12.11 6.54 17.82
N VAL A 408 11.11 7.36 17.55
CA VAL A 408 10.98 8.12 16.29
C VAL A 408 11.60 9.49 16.51
N HIS A 409 12.63 9.83 15.76
CA HIS A 409 13.29 11.12 15.85
C HIS A 409 12.52 12.20 15.09
N ALA A 410 12.68 13.46 15.49
CA ALA A 410 12.11 14.63 14.81
C ALA A 410 12.51 14.73 13.32
N ASN A 411 13.65 14.15 12.92
CA ASN A 411 14.09 14.08 11.53
C ASN A 411 13.57 12.84 10.75
N GLY A 412 12.56 12.14 11.26
CA GLY A 412 11.96 10.96 10.65
C GLY A 412 12.75 9.65 10.80
N ARG A 413 13.94 9.66 11.41
CA ARG A 413 14.70 8.43 11.69
C ARG A 413 14.01 7.61 12.78
N VAL A 414 13.89 6.30 12.60
CA VAL A 414 13.38 5.38 13.63
C VAL A 414 14.52 4.53 14.20
N THR A 415 14.57 4.38 15.52
CA THR A 415 15.58 3.56 16.23
C THR A 415 14.92 2.55 17.17
N LEU A 416 15.60 1.42 17.38
CA LEU A 416 15.16 0.28 18.18
C LEU A 416 16.32 -0.14 19.11
N GLY A 417 16.06 -0.34 20.40
CA GLY A 417 16.97 -1.02 21.33
C GLY A 417 18.11 -0.20 21.93
N LEU A 418 17.88 1.05 22.35
CA LEU A 418 18.90 1.99 22.87
C LEU A 418 19.53 1.64 24.25
N ASN A 419 19.62 0.35 24.62
CA ASN A 419 20.23 -0.14 25.87
C ASN A 419 21.20 -1.34 25.70
N THR A 420 21.78 -1.51 24.51
CA THR A 420 23.12 -2.12 24.34
C THR A 420 23.97 -1.23 23.40
N PRO A 421 25.31 -1.34 23.37
CA PRO A 421 26.20 -0.35 22.72
C PRO A 421 26.10 -0.21 21.19
N SER A 422 25.12 -0.85 20.54
CA SER A 422 24.98 -0.90 19.08
C SER A 422 24.16 0.27 18.51
N SER A 423 24.55 1.52 18.79
CA SER A 423 23.87 2.75 18.33
C SER A 423 23.72 2.93 16.80
N LEU A 424 24.20 1.95 16.02
CA LEU A 424 24.26 1.91 14.57
C LEU A 424 23.77 0.56 14.00
N SER A 425 22.98 -0.19 14.78
CA SER A 425 22.42 -1.49 14.38
C SER A 425 20.90 -1.52 14.52
N VAL A 426 20.22 -2.26 13.64
CA VAL A 426 18.77 -2.52 13.69
C VAL A 426 18.56 -3.91 14.28
N LEU A 427 17.91 -4.02 15.44
CA LEU A 427 17.60 -5.31 16.09
C LEU A 427 16.08 -5.43 16.30
N LEU A 428 15.45 -6.42 15.67
CA LEU A 428 13.99 -6.62 15.69
C LEU A 428 13.59 -8.10 15.76
N GLY A 429 12.95 -8.50 16.85
CA GLY A 429 12.41 -9.86 17.02
C GLY A 429 12.80 -10.50 18.36
N TYR A 430 12.10 -11.57 18.75
CA TYR A 430 12.39 -12.31 19.98
C TYR A 430 13.80 -12.92 19.94
N ASN A 431 14.66 -12.60 20.93
CA ASN A 431 16.09 -12.95 20.99
C ASN A 431 16.94 -12.50 19.77
N ALA A 432 16.45 -11.56 18.95
CA ALA A 432 17.22 -11.03 17.84
C ALA A 432 18.45 -10.27 18.33
N GLY A 433 19.66 -10.73 17.96
CA GLY A 433 20.91 -10.06 18.31
C GLY A 433 21.25 -10.00 19.82
N VAL A 434 20.71 -10.89 20.65
CA VAL A 434 20.79 -10.78 22.13
C VAL A 434 22.22 -10.78 22.70
N ALA A 435 23.17 -11.45 22.04
CA ALA A 435 24.59 -11.43 22.44
C ALA A 435 25.38 -10.18 21.99
N ASN A 436 24.72 -9.21 21.34
CA ASN A 436 25.38 -8.03 20.79
C ASN A 436 25.75 -7.02 21.89
N ASN A 437 26.91 -7.25 22.50
CA ASN A 437 27.44 -6.42 23.59
C ASN A 437 28.27 -5.21 23.13
N SER A 438 28.78 -5.19 21.88
CA SER A 438 29.66 -4.11 21.38
C SER A 438 29.62 -3.88 19.87
N ALA A 439 28.79 -4.62 19.11
CA ALA A 439 28.88 -4.70 17.66
C ALA A 439 27.92 -3.77 16.91
N ILE A 440 28.46 -3.10 15.91
CA ILE A 440 27.85 -1.99 15.17
C ILE A 440 27.65 -2.33 13.68
N TYR A 441 26.78 -1.56 13.02
CA TYR A 441 26.43 -1.72 11.60
C TYR A 441 25.78 -3.07 11.25
N ASN A 442 25.02 -3.64 12.18
CA ASN A 442 24.29 -4.89 11.96
C ASN A 442 22.80 -4.63 11.68
N VAL A 443 22.19 -5.42 10.81
CA VAL A 443 20.73 -5.49 10.62
C VAL A 443 20.28 -6.89 10.99
N VAL A 444 19.49 -7.05 12.04
CA VAL A 444 19.07 -8.35 12.58
C VAL A 444 17.56 -8.35 12.79
N VAL A 445 16.82 -9.05 11.92
CA VAL A 445 15.36 -9.03 11.87
C VAL A 445 14.79 -10.43 11.82
N GLY A 446 14.02 -10.83 12.83
CA GLY A 446 13.38 -12.13 12.94
C GLY A 446 13.67 -12.80 14.29
N ALA A 447 12.76 -13.66 14.75
CA ALA A 447 12.97 -14.36 16.02
C ALA A 447 14.20 -15.28 15.93
N ARG A 448 15.09 -15.16 16.93
CA ARG A 448 16.38 -15.87 17.06
C ARG A 448 17.38 -15.62 15.92
N ALA A 449 17.14 -14.59 15.10
CA ALA A 449 18.13 -14.13 14.12
C ALA A 449 19.36 -13.58 14.86
N GLY A 450 20.57 -13.97 14.47
CA GLY A 450 21.80 -13.49 15.08
C GLY A 450 21.91 -13.65 16.59
N GLU A 451 21.29 -14.67 17.19
CA GLU A 451 21.22 -14.83 18.65
C GLU A 451 22.61 -14.76 19.32
N ARG A 452 23.67 -15.20 18.62
CA ARG A 452 25.08 -15.14 19.07
C ARG A 452 25.94 -14.02 18.48
N ILE A 453 25.38 -13.07 17.73
CA ILE A 453 26.17 -12.05 17.01
C ILE A 453 26.94 -11.14 17.97
N ASN A 454 28.26 -11.06 17.78
CA ASN A 454 29.17 -10.18 18.51
C ASN A 454 30.17 -9.47 17.56
N SER A 455 29.85 -9.46 16.27
CA SER A 455 30.68 -9.00 15.15
C SER A 455 29.96 -7.93 14.32
N ASN A 456 30.70 -7.10 13.60
CA ASN A 456 30.16 -5.94 12.87
C ASN A 456 29.67 -6.28 11.44
N ASN A 457 28.98 -5.32 10.82
CA ASN A 457 28.69 -5.24 9.38
C ASN A 457 27.82 -6.39 8.79
N SER A 458 27.00 -7.07 9.60
CA SER A 458 26.24 -8.25 9.16
C SER A 458 24.73 -7.99 9.04
N THR A 459 24.08 -8.57 8.03
CA THR A 459 22.63 -8.45 7.76
C THR A 459 21.97 -9.82 7.86
N PHE A 460 21.26 -10.10 8.96
CA PHE A 460 20.54 -11.35 9.22
C PHE A 460 19.03 -11.10 9.24
N ILE A 461 18.28 -11.70 8.31
CA ILE A 461 16.84 -11.47 8.16
C ILE A 461 16.11 -12.80 7.97
N GLY A 462 15.23 -13.16 8.90
CA GLY A 462 14.46 -14.41 8.90
C GLY A 462 14.54 -15.16 10.25
N TYR A 463 13.60 -16.06 10.50
CA TYR A 463 13.61 -16.89 11.72
C TYR A 463 14.90 -17.71 11.79
N GLY A 464 15.67 -17.56 12.87
CA GLY A 464 16.92 -18.29 13.11
C GLY A 464 18.04 -18.03 12.10
N ALA A 465 17.95 -16.99 11.26
CA ALA A 465 19.02 -16.62 10.33
C ALA A 465 20.30 -16.25 11.09
N GLY A 466 21.43 -16.88 10.76
CA GLY A 466 22.72 -16.63 11.41
C GLY A 466 22.75 -16.85 12.92
N GLN A 467 21.90 -17.72 13.47
CA GLN A 467 21.73 -17.88 14.91
C GLN A 467 23.04 -18.15 15.66
N GLN A 468 23.92 -19.01 15.10
CA GLN A 468 25.19 -19.37 15.72
C GLN A 468 26.36 -18.42 15.34
N THR A 469 26.13 -17.42 14.49
CA THR A 469 27.20 -16.65 13.83
C THR A 469 27.87 -15.66 14.76
N THR A 470 29.20 -15.77 14.86
CA THR A 470 30.11 -14.82 15.53
C THR A 470 31.12 -14.18 14.56
N GLY A 471 31.12 -14.57 13.28
CA GLY A 471 31.95 -13.94 12.24
C GLY A 471 31.33 -12.65 11.69
N ALA A 472 32.16 -11.72 11.22
CA ALA A 472 31.76 -10.41 10.70
C ALA A 472 31.38 -10.42 9.20
N SER A 473 30.72 -9.33 8.77
CA SER A 473 30.43 -9.02 7.36
C SER A 473 29.59 -10.07 6.61
N ASN A 474 28.67 -10.75 7.30
CA ASN A 474 27.84 -11.80 6.70
C ASN A 474 26.43 -11.30 6.34
N THR A 475 25.90 -11.67 5.18
CA THR A 475 24.51 -11.40 4.75
C THR A 475 23.73 -12.70 4.69
N LEU A 476 22.79 -12.92 5.61
CA LEU A 476 22.03 -14.16 5.77
C LEU A 476 20.51 -13.84 5.72
N LEU A 477 19.85 -14.13 4.60
CA LEU A 477 18.45 -13.77 4.35
C LEU A 477 17.60 -15.02 4.05
N GLY A 478 16.71 -15.38 4.97
CA GLY A 478 15.75 -16.47 4.84
C GLY A 478 15.51 -17.23 6.15
N PHE A 479 14.48 -18.07 6.17
CA PHE A 479 14.24 -19.01 7.27
C PHE A 479 15.45 -19.95 7.43
N LEU A 480 16.07 -19.97 8.61
CA LEU A 480 17.27 -20.74 8.96
C LEU A 480 18.51 -20.51 8.06
N ALA A 481 18.56 -19.43 7.27
CA ALA A 481 19.71 -19.11 6.43
C ALA A 481 21.00 -19.00 7.27
N GLY A 482 22.00 -19.82 6.99
CA GLY A 482 23.27 -19.88 7.72
C GLY A 482 23.14 -20.14 9.23
N ASN A 483 22.11 -20.84 9.70
CA ASN A 483 21.88 -21.06 11.14
C ASN A 483 23.13 -21.58 11.87
N ASN A 484 23.85 -22.51 11.25
CA ASN A 484 25.03 -23.19 11.77
C ASN A 484 26.37 -22.54 11.39
N LEU A 485 26.35 -21.37 10.73
CA LEU A 485 27.55 -20.56 10.53
C LEU A 485 28.04 -20.08 11.89
N THR A 486 29.33 -20.29 12.17
CA THR A 486 29.96 -19.92 13.45
C THR A 486 30.96 -18.78 13.24
N THR A 487 32.22 -19.10 12.97
CA THR A 487 33.31 -18.11 12.82
C THR A 487 33.48 -17.54 11.42
N GLY A 488 32.78 -18.11 10.43
CA GLY A 488 32.90 -17.73 9.02
C GLY A 488 32.52 -16.27 8.74
N THR A 489 33.21 -15.63 7.79
CA THR A 489 33.12 -14.19 7.49
C THR A 489 32.86 -13.93 6.00
N ASN A 490 32.33 -12.75 5.67
CA ASN A 490 32.08 -12.32 4.28
C ASN A 490 31.19 -13.28 3.45
N ASN A 491 30.30 -14.04 4.10
CA ASN A 491 29.39 -14.97 3.41
C ASN A 491 28.08 -14.28 3.03
N VAL A 492 27.49 -14.66 1.91
CA VAL A 492 26.17 -14.19 1.43
C VAL A 492 25.25 -15.39 1.23
N PHE A 493 24.41 -15.72 2.22
CA PHE A 493 23.45 -16.82 2.12
C PHE A 493 22.02 -16.28 1.98
N ILE A 494 21.34 -16.59 0.87
CA ILE A 494 20.01 -16.02 0.56
C ILE A 494 19.05 -17.14 0.09
N GLY A 495 18.06 -17.48 0.91
CA GLY A 495 17.06 -18.50 0.61
C GLY A 495 16.58 -19.22 1.87
N ASN A 496 15.46 -19.96 1.77
CA ASN A 496 15.04 -20.84 2.85
C ASN A 496 16.09 -21.95 3.03
N SER A 497 16.64 -22.07 4.23
CA SER A 497 17.66 -23.07 4.58
C SER A 497 18.95 -23.00 3.73
N ALA A 498 19.26 -21.84 3.15
CA ALA A 498 20.52 -21.60 2.44
C ALA A 498 21.70 -21.67 3.43
N GLY A 499 22.66 -22.56 3.20
CA GLY A 499 23.74 -22.85 4.16
C GLY A 499 23.24 -23.39 5.51
N TYR A 500 22.09 -24.09 5.53
CA TYR A 500 21.61 -24.81 6.70
C TYR A 500 22.13 -26.25 6.68
N THR A 501 22.87 -26.67 7.72
CA THR A 501 23.59 -27.96 7.73
C THR A 501 23.51 -28.60 9.11
N GLY A 502 23.83 -29.91 9.19
CA GLY A 502 23.91 -30.62 10.47
C GLY A 502 25.17 -30.33 11.30
N ALA A 503 26.09 -29.49 10.81
CA ALA A 503 27.42 -29.30 11.38
C ALA A 503 27.81 -27.82 11.49
N ASN A 504 28.76 -27.49 12.36
CA ASN A 504 29.27 -26.12 12.46
C ASN A 504 30.00 -25.72 11.17
N MET A 505 29.61 -24.59 10.57
CA MET A 505 30.31 -24.03 9.42
C MET A 505 31.29 -22.93 9.86
N THR A 506 32.54 -23.05 9.40
CA THR A 506 33.63 -22.10 9.69
C THR A 506 34.12 -21.34 8.45
N GLY A 507 33.59 -21.69 7.28
CA GLY A 507 33.96 -21.16 5.98
C GLY A 507 33.68 -19.67 5.75
N SER A 508 34.53 -19.01 4.95
CA SER A 508 34.46 -17.59 4.61
C SER A 508 34.38 -17.32 3.11
N ASN A 509 33.91 -16.13 2.74
CA ASN A 509 33.83 -15.60 1.38
C ASN A 509 32.94 -16.44 0.42
N ASN A 510 31.93 -17.16 0.94
CA ASN A 510 31.04 -17.96 0.09
C ASN A 510 29.75 -17.20 -0.26
N VAL A 511 29.27 -17.35 -1.49
CA VAL A 511 27.95 -16.89 -1.94
C VAL A 511 27.06 -18.12 -2.13
N VAL A 512 25.91 -18.20 -1.46
CA VAL A 512 24.98 -19.34 -1.50
C VAL A 512 23.56 -18.80 -1.63
N ILE A 513 22.98 -18.86 -2.82
CA ILE A 513 21.67 -18.28 -3.12
C ILE A 513 20.74 -19.38 -3.65
N GLY A 514 19.62 -19.60 -2.99
CA GLY A 514 18.62 -20.62 -3.32
C GLY A 514 18.08 -21.35 -2.10
N THR A 515 16.91 -21.98 -2.26
CA THR A 515 16.35 -22.84 -1.19
C THR A 515 17.19 -24.11 -1.04
N GLY A 516 17.65 -24.42 0.17
CA GLY A 516 18.40 -25.65 0.47
C GLY A 516 19.79 -25.78 -0.15
N SER A 517 20.33 -24.74 -0.79
CA SER A 517 21.70 -24.75 -1.33
C SER A 517 22.75 -24.67 -0.21
N GLY A 518 23.91 -25.27 -0.45
CA GLY A 518 25.03 -25.31 0.50
C GLY A 518 24.79 -26.15 1.75
N SER A 519 23.79 -27.05 1.77
CA SER A 519 23.46 -27.90 2.91
C SER A 519 24.56 -28.92 3.27
N SER A 520 25.46 -29.20 2.34
CA SER A 520 26.65 -30.06 2.52
C SER A 520 27.93 -29.30 2.94
N MET A 521 27.89 -27.97 3.11
CA MET A 521 29.09 -27.18 3.40
C MET A 521 29.52 -27.26 4.87
N THR A 522 30.83 -27.16 5.11
CA THR A 522 31.41 -27.11 6.48
C THR A 522 32.52 -26.04 6.58
N SER A 523 33.74 -26.36 6.15
CA SER A 523 34.90 -25.47 6.15
C SER A 523 35.20 -24.84 4.77
N ASN A 524 34.21 -24.88 3.87
CA ASN A 524 34.27 -24.39 2.49
C ASN A 524 34.59 -22.89 2.39
N THR A 525 35.45 -22.46 1.46
CA THR A 525 35.82 -21.03 1.28
C THR A 525 35.78 -20.57 -0.18
N ASN A 526 35.45 -19.32 -0.46
CA ASN A 526 35.44 -18.72 -1.82
C ASN A 526 34.51 -19.42 -2.85
N ASN A 527 33.45 -20.10 -2.41
CA ASN A 527 32.56 -20.83 -3.32
C ASN A 527 31.35 -19.98 -3.74
N ILE A 528 30.78 -20.25 -4.93
CA ILE A 528 29.53 -19.60 -5.40
C ILE A 528 28.52 -20.69 -5.78
N LEU A 529 27.45 -20.82 -5.00
CA LEU A 529 26.34 -21.76 -5.22
C LEU A 529 25.07 -20.97 -5.52
N LEU A 530 24.52 -21.09 -6.73
CA LEU A 530 23.36 -20.33 -7.18
C LEU A 530 22.29 -21.26 -7.76
N GLY A 531 21.14 -21.35 -7.11
CA GLY A 531 20.03 -22.23 -7.50
C GLY A 531 19.48 -23.02 -6.31
N GLY A 532 18.26 -23.52 -6.43
CA GLY A 532 17.68 -24.43 -5.44
C GLY A 532 18.53 -25.69 -5.31
N ASN A 533 18.81 -26.14 -4.08
CA ASN A 533 19.63 -27.31 -3.77
C ASN A 533 21.04 -27.35 -4.39
N ALA A 534 21.62 -26.23 -4.87
CA ALA A 534 22.99 -26.22 -5.39
C ALA A 534 24.00 -26.57 -4.28
N GLN A 535 24.93 -27.51 -4.51
CA GLN A 535 25.85 -28.03 -3.49
C GLN A 535 27.32 -27.89 -3.87
N ALA A 536 28.18 -27.77 -2.86
CA ALA A 536 29.59 -28.08 -2.93
C ALA A 536 29.92 -29.25 -2.00
N GLY A 537 30.86 -30.11 -2.40
CA GLY A 537 31.48 -31.08 -1.50
C GLY A 537 32.14 -30.42 -0.28
N THR A 538 32.29 -31.17 0.82
CA THR A 538 32.84 -30.67 2.08
C THR A 538 34.26 -30.15 1.94
N GLY A 539 34.53 -28.93 2.42
CA GLY A 539 35.88 -28.36 2.48
C GLY A 539 36.49 -27.95 1.13
N LEU A 540 35.66 -27.83 0.07
CA LEU A 540 36.10 -27.29 -1.22
C LEU A 540 36.33 -25.77 -1.15
N TYR A 541 37.23 -25.30 -2.01
CA TYR A 541 37.44 -23.89 -2.28
C TYR A 541 37.51 -23.61 -3.78
N ASP A 542 37.23 -22.35 -4.14
CA ASP A 542 37.14 -21.85 -5.51
C ASP A 542 36.27 -22.77 -6.41
N ALA A 543 35.20 -23.30 -5.82
CA ALA A 543 34.25 -24.21 -6.45
C ALA A 543 32.90 -23.52 -6.64
N TYR A 544 32.35 -23.62 -7.85
CA TYR A 544 31.21 -22.84 -8.29
C TYR A 544 30.15 -23.78 -8.88
N ALA A 545 28.91 -23.67 -8.42
CA ALA A 545 27.78 -24.46 -8.90
C ALA A 545 26.59 -23.53 -9.22
N ILE A 546 26.17 -23.49 -10.49
CA ILE A 546 25.14 -22.56 -10.97
C ILE A 546 24.04 -23.34 -11.68
N GLY A 547 22.87 -23.43 -11.06
CA GLY A 547 21.71 -24.19 -11.54
C GLY A 547 20.96 -24.83 -10.38
N ASN A 548 19.70 -25.20 -10.60
CA ASN A 548 18.97 -26.04 -9.65
C ASN A 548 19.65 -27.42 -9.56
N ASN A 549 19.82 -27.94 -8.35
CA ASN A 549 20.56 -29.18 -8.00
C ASN A 549 22.05 -29.23 -8.42
N ALA A 550 22.59 -28.17 -9.04
CA ALA A 550 23.97 -28.14 -9.53
C ALA A 550 24.96 -28.50 -8.41
N THR A 551 25.82 -29.48 -8.63
CA THR A 551 26.73 -30.00 -7.60
C THR A 551 28.17 -29.97 -8.06
N VAL A 552 29.03 -29.27 -7.32
CA VAL A 552 30.49 -29.24 -7.58
C VAL A 552 31.24 -30.12 -6.57
N SER A 553 31.99 -31.09 -7.07
CA SER A 553 32.68 -32.12 -6.28
C SER A 553 34.19 -31.91 -6.10
N GLN A 554 34.76 -30.91 -6.78
CA GLN A 554 36.20 -30.62 -6.77
C GLN A 554 36.47 -29.10 -6.75
N ARG A 555 37.72 -28.72 -6.41
CA ARG A 555 38.17 -27.32 -6.31
C ARG A 555 38.41 -26.71 -7.69
N ASN A 556 38.57 -25.38 -7.76
CA ASN A 556 38.93 -24.63 -8.98
C ASN A 556 38.01 -24.93 -10.18
N SER A 557 36.72 -25.14 -9.94
CA SER A 557 35.81 -25.73 -10.94
C SER A 557 34.45 -25.06 -10.95
N LEU A 558 33.91 -24.82 -12.15
CA LEU A 558 32.58 -24.28 -12.37
C LEU A 558 31.69 -25.34 -13.03
N VAL A 559 30.66 -25.76 -12.31
CA VAL A 559 29.58 -26.62 -12.80
C VAL A 559 28.38 -25.72 -13.09
N ILE A 560 27.87 -25.76 -14.32
CA ILE A 560 26.64 -25.07 -14.72
C ILE A 560 25.63 -26.14 -15.12
N GLY A 561 24.47 -26.11 -14.48
CA GLY A 561 23.38 -27.06 -14.68
C GLY A 561 23.36 -28.25 -13.72
N ASP A 562 22.34 -29.08 -13.87
CA ASP A 562 22.17 -30.31 -13.08
C ASP A 562 23.16 -31.40 -13.55
N VAL A 563 23.53 -32.30 -12.63
CA VAL A 563 24.47 -33.40 -12.89
C VAL A 563 23.69 -34.67 -13.26
N ALA A 564 24.25 -35.48 -14.17
CA ALA A 564 23.61 -36.67 -14.72
C ALA A 564 23.03 -37.59 -13.62
N GLY A 565 21.71 -37.81 -13.65
CA GLY A 565 20.97 -38.63 -12.69
C GLY A 565 19.77 -37.93 -12.06
N GLN A 566 19.68 -36.60 -12.19
CA GLN A 566 18.52 -35.78 -11.83
C GLN A 566 17.85 -35.25 -13.12
N ASN A 567 16.54 -34.99 -13.08
CA ASN A 567 15.76 -34.67 -14.29
C ASN A 567 16.10 -33.29 -14.89
N ASP A 568 16.06 -33.23 -16.22
CA ASP A 568 16.23 -32.04 -17.06
C ASP A 568 17.58 -31.32 -16.95
N ALA A 569 18.58 -31.87 -17.65
CA ALA A 569 19.90 -31.24 -17.80
C ALA A 569 19.80 -29.83 -18.40
N ILE A 570 20.04 -28.83 -17.55
CA ILE A 570 20.05 -27.40 -17.91
C ILE A 570 21.02 -27.16 -19.08
N SER A 571 20.51 -26.60 -20.16
CA SER A 571 21.29 -26.30 -21.37
C SER A 571 21.85 -24.88 -21.34
N VAL A 572 23.14 -24.72 -21.62
CA VAL A 572 23.88 -23.44 -21.53
C VAL A 572 23.92 -22.78 -22.92
N GLY A 573 23.25 -21.64 -23.06
CA GLY A 573 23.27 -20.84 -24.28
C GLY A 573 24.22 -19.64 -24.17
N ILE A 574 25.16 -19.52 -25.10
CA ILE A 574 25.98 -18.31 -25.30
C ILE A 574 25.61 -17.71 -26.66
N GLY A 575 24.96 -16.55 -26.66
CA GLY A 575 24.40 -15.93 -27.89
C GLY A 575 23.11 -16.59 -28.41
N THR A 576 22.51 -17.49 -27.64
CA THR A 576 21.17 -18.07 -27.90
C THR A 576 20.38 -18.17 -26.59
N SER A 577 19.09 -17.82 -26.65
CA SER A 577 18.15 -17.91 -25.52
C SER A 577 17.41 -19.25 -25.44
N ALA A 578 17.50 -20.06 -26.49
CA ALA A 578 16.91 -21.40 -26.58
C ALA A 578 17.98 -22.39 -27.07
N PRO A 579 18.97 -22.73 -26.21
CA PRO A 579 19.99 -23.71 -26.57
C PRO A 579 19.37 -25.09 -26.81
N SER A 580 19.67 -25.71 -27.97
CA SER A 580 19.20 -27.05 -28.35
C SER A 580 20.18 -28.17 -27.98
N SER A 581 21.32 -27.81 -27.36
CA SER A 581 22.34 -28.71 -26.84
C SER A 581 22.82 -28.24 -25.47
N SER A 582 23.35 -29.16 -24.65
CA SER A 582 23.80 -28.89 -23.27
C SER A 582 24.78 -27.71 -23.15
N LEU A 583 25.57 -27.47 -24.20
CA LEU A 583 26.23 -26.19 -24.45
C LEU A 583 25.99 -25.81 -25.93
N GLN A 584 25.50 -24.60 -26.20
CA GLN A 584 25.39 -24.04 -27.53
C GLN A 584 26.01 -22.64 -27.57
N VAL A 585 27.01 -22.44 -28.43
CA VAL A 585 27.63 -21.14 -28.70
C VAL A 585 27.21 -20.68 -30.09
N ASN A 586 26.38 -19.63 -30.15
CA ASN A 586 25.98 -18.97 -31.38
C ASN A 586 26.96 -17.81 -31.68
N GLY A 587 28.18 -18.17 -32.10
CA GLY A 587 29.29 -17.26 -32.31
C GLY A 587 30.63 -17.99 -32.39
N THR A 588 31.73 -17.27 -32.30
CA THR A 588 33.09 -17.86 -32.33
C THR A 588 33.43 -18.51 -31.00
N PHE A 589 33.61 -19.84 -30.99
CA PHE A 589 34.16 -20.58 -29.86
C PHE A 589 35.64 -20.86 -30.07
N ALA A 590 36.51 -20.28 -29.24
CA ALA A 590 37.95 -20.47 -29.28
C ALA A 590 38.40 -21.42 -28.15
N VAL A 591 38.84 -22.62 -28.52
CA VAL A 591 39.61 -23.50 -27.62
C VAL A 591 41.07 -23.06 -27.65
N GLY A 592 41.73 -22.97 -26.49
CA GLY A 592 43.10 -22.45 -26.38
C GLY A 592 44.09 -23.19 -27.28
N VAL A 593 44.71 -22.47 -28.23
CA VAL A 593 45.67 -23.03 -29.18
C VAL A 593 47.06 -23.06 -28.54
N VAL A 594 47.50 -24.24 -28.11
CA VAL A 594 48.86 -24.45 -27.62
C VAL A 594 49.84 -24.50 -28.79
N ASN A 595 50.39 -23.34 -29.17
CA ASN A 595 51.43 -23.21 -30.18
C ASN A 595 52.82 -23.59 -29.60
N ASN A 596 53.04 -24.87 -29.30
CA ASN A 596 54.37 -25.37 -28.92
C ASN A 596 54.95 -26.30 -29.99
N TRP A 597 55.67 -25.71 -30.94
CA TRP A 597 56.67 -26.41 -31.75
C TRP A 597 58.02 -25.77 -31.45
N GLY A 598 58.84 -26.44 -30.64
CA GLY A 598 60.17 -25.98 -30.24
C GLY A 598 61.16 -27.12 -30.30
N GLY A 599 61.79 -27.33 -31.45
CA GLY A 599 62.99 -28.16 -31.53
C GLY A 599 64.19 -27.34 -31.06
N GLY A 600 64.73 -27.65 -29.87
CA GLY A 600 65.96 -27.03 -29.38
C GLY A 600 65.99 -26.80 -27.86
N THR A 601 66.78 -27.63 -27.18
CA THR A 601 67.47 -27.42 -25.87
C THR A 601 66.66 -26.99 -24.63
N ALA A 602 66.93 -27.67 -23.52
CA ALA A 602 66.26 -27.52 -22.23
C ALA A 602 66.24 -26.07 -21.66
N GLY A 603 65.11 -25.72 -21.03
CA GLY A 603 64.91 -24.39 -20.41
C GLY A 603 63.64 -24.25 -19.57
N GLY A 604 63.41 -25.16 -18.61
CA GLY A 604 62.36 -25.04 -17.59
C GLY A 604 60.93 -25.35 -18.04
N ALA A 605 60.19 -26.08 -17.20
CA ALA A 605 58.76 -26.33 -17.41
C ALA A 605 57.95 -25.06 -17.11
N ASN A 606 57.53 -24.34 -18.15
CA ASN A 606 56.70 -23.15 -18.02
C ASN A 606 55.20 -23.50 -18.23
N GLY A 607 54.51 -23.83 -17.13
CA GLY A 607 53.05 -24.00 -17.02
C GLY A 607 52.49 -25.25 -17.75
N LEU A 608 51.73 -26.15 -17.13
CA LEU A 608 50.84 -26.00 -15.98
C LEU A 608 50.82 -27.27 -15.08
N ASP A 609 51.97 -27.92 -14.86
CA ASP A 609 52.09 -29.07 -13.95
C ASP A 609 53.07 -28.78 -12.80
N GLN A 610 52.57 -28.03 -11.80
CA GLN A 610 53.15 -27.89 -10.46
C GLN A 610 51.99 -27.69 -9.47
N GLY A 611 51.30 -28.77 -9.12
CA GLY A 611 50.43 -28.77 -7.94
C GLY A 611 51.26 -28.86 -6.66
N PRO A 612 50.87 -28.22 -5.54
CA PRO A 612 51.46 -28.51 -4.25
C PRO A 612 50.96 -29.86 -3.73
N ILE A 613 51.76 -30.90 -4.01
CA ILE A 613 52.03 -32.11 -3.20
C ILE A 613 50.85 -33.02 -2.80
N ASN A 614 51.05 -34.31 -3.10
CA ASN A 614 50.46 -35.55 -2.54
C ASN A 614 49.09 -36.10 -3.01
N ASN A 615 49.22 -37.35 -3.49
CA ASN A 615 48.25 -38.46 -3.51
C ASN A 615 47.28 -38.66 -4.69
N THR A 616 47.82 -39.20 -5.79
CA THR A 616 47.36 -40.44 -6.43
C THR A 616 45.85 -40.73 -6.56
N THR A 617 45.16 -40.07 -7.50
CA THR A 617 44.34 -40.68 -8.58
C THR A 617 43.73 -39.55 -9.42
N VAL A 618 43.69 -39.72 -10.74
CA VAL A 618 43.56 -38.64 -11.74
C VAL A 618 42.09 -38.27 -12.02
N ILE A 619 41.85 -37.00 -12.42
CA ILE A 619 41.05 -36.53 -13.59
C ILE A 619 40.51 -35.11 -13.29
N GLY A 620 40.68 -34.16 -14.22
CA GLY A 620 39.92 -32.89 -14.14
C GLY A 620 40.47 -31.61 -14.75
N GLY A 621 41.44 -31.64 -15.68
CA GLY A 621 41.94 -30.41 -16.31
C GLY A 621 42.84 -30.65 -17.52
N TYR A 622 42.27 -30.74 -18.71
CA TYR A 622 43.01 -31.09 -19.94
C TYR A 622 43.12 -29.91 -20.91
N TYR A 623 44.33 -29.34 -21.00
CA TYR A 623 44.72 -28.45 -22.09
C TYR A 623 45.66 -29.19 -23.06
N GLY A 624 45.07 -29.73 -24.14
CA GLY A 624 45.79 -30.35 -25.26
C GLY A 624 46.47 -31.70 -24.95
N LEU A 625 47.13 -32.24 -25.98
CA LEU A 625 48.14 -33.29 -25.85
C LEU A 625 49.51 -32.64 -26.02
N ALA A 626 50.41 -32.83 -25.07
CA ALA A 626 51.82 -32.54 -25.29
C ALA A 626 52.42 -33.63 -26.21
N PRO A 627 53.34 -33.29 -27.12
CA PRO A 627 54.13 -34.32 -27.81
C PRO A 627 55.00 -35.07 -26.80
N GLY A 628 55.24 -36.36 -27.06
CA GLY A 628 56.13 -37.18 -26.25
C GLY A 628 57.55 -36.58 -26.20
N THR A 629 58.21 -36.71 -25.06
CA THR A 629 59.56 -36.16 -24.84
C THR A 629 60.51 -36.61 -25.95
N ASN A 630 61.15 -35.65 -26.62
CA ASN A 630 62.08 -35.89 -27.74
C ASN A 630 61.51 -36.73 -28.90
N SER A 631 60.18 -36.72 -29.10
CA SER A 631 59.49 -37.64 -30.02
C SER A 631 58.48 -36.94 -30.94
N ASN A 632 58.32 -37.46 -32.16
CA ASN A 632 57.38 -36.95 -33.15
C ASN A 632 55.95 -37.49 -32.96
N TYR A 633 55.50 -37.75 -31.72
CA TYR A 633 54.15 -38.30 -31.47
C TYR A 633 53.40 -37.55 -30.38
N TYR A 634 52.08 -37.55 -30.47
CA TYR A 634 51.18 -37.22 -29.36
C TYR A 634 50.66 -38.52 -28.75
N LEU A 635 50.64 -38.62 -27.42
CA LEU A 635 50.15 -39.79 -26.70
C LEU A 635 48.75 -39.54 -26.17
N LEU A 636 47.76 -40.22 -26.74
CA LEU A 636 46.41 -40.29 -26.19
C LEU A 636 46.43 -41.11 -24.88
N PRO A 637 45.68 -40.70 -23.86
CA PRO A 637 45.48 -41.51 -22.66
C PRO A 637 44.67 -42.79 -22.97
N ASP A 638 44.60 -43.69 -22.01
CA ASP A 638 43.80 -44.92 -22.12
C ASP A 638 42.31 -44.56 -22.30
N PRO A 639 41.66 -45.02 -23.38
CA PRO A 639 40.27 -44.66 -23.71
C PRO A 639 39.28 -45.06 -22.63
N THR A 640 39.55 -46.11 -21.85
CA THR A 640 38.71 -46.57 -20.73
C THR A 640 38.65 -45.55 -19.59
N THR A 641 39.70 -44.76 -19.41
CA THR A 641 39.76 -43.66 -18.43
C THR A 641 39.12 -42.37 -18.93
N CYS A 642 38.70 -42.33 -20.20
CA CYS A 642 38.14 -41.14 -20.83
C CYS A 642 37.09 -41.40 -21.94
N PRO A 643 36.00 -42.15 -21.68
CA PRO A 643 34.94 -42.35 -22.66
C PRO A 643 34.38 -41.03 -23.20
N GLY A 644 34.12 -40.95 -24.51
CA GLY A 644 33.56 -39.78 -25.18
C GLY A 644 34.50 -38.58 -25.32
N ARG A 645 35.76 -38.66 -24.86
CA ARG A 645 36.71 -37.54 -24.97
C ARG A 645 37.08 -37.27 -26.43
N ILE A 646 37.11 -35.99 -26.81
CA ILE A 646 37.44 -35.51 -28.16
C ILE A 646 38.74 -34.68 -28.11
N TYR A 647 39.68 -34.95 -29.02
CA TYR A 647 40.86 -34.13 -29.26
C TYR A 647 40.90 -33.61 -30.70
N TYR A 648 41.06 -32.29 -30.87
CA TYR A 648 41.37 -31.66 -32.15
C TYR A 648 42.88 -31.47 -32.27
N LEU A 649 43.49 -32.09 -33.26
CA LEU A 649 44.95 -32.21 -33.37
C LEU A 649 45.40 -31.84 -34.78
N ARG A 650 46.51 -31.12 -34.90
CA ARG A 650 47.05 -30.68 -36.19
C ARG A 650 48.56 -30.79 -36.21
N ASN A 651 49.09 -31.55 -37.15
CA ASN A 651 50.51 -31.48 -37.48
C ASN A 651 50.77 -30.14 -38.20
N ASN A 652 51.44 -29.20 -37.55
CA ASN A 652 51.80 -27.92 -38.15
C ASN A 652 53.11 -27.95 -38.97
N SER A 653 53.84 -29.07 -39.00
CA SER A 653 55.03 -29.22 -39.86
C SER A 653 54.68 -29.14 -41.34
N THR A 654 55.67 -28.70 -42.11
CA THR A 654 55.68 -28.67 -43.58
C THR A 654 56.44 -29.85 -44.19
N GLY A 655 57.20 -30.63 -43.41
CA GLY A 655 58.08 -31.69 -43.93
C GLY A 655 58.30 -32.92 -43.03
N THR A 656 57.69 -32.99 -41.84
CA THR A 656 57.82 -34.14 -40.92
C THR A 656 56.44 -34.65 -40.50
N SER A 657 56.21 -35.96 -40.58
CA SER A 657 55.00 -36.58 -40.01
C SER A 657 55.05 -36.57 -38.49
N ALA A 658 53.90 -36.24 -37.87
CA ALA A 658 53.66 -36.53 -36.47
C ALA A 658 52.82 -37.82 -36.37
N PHE A 659 52.87 -38.51 -35.24
CA PHE A 659 52.12 -39.75 -35.03
C PHE A 659 51.17 -39.62 -33.84
N LEU A 660 50.07 -40.36 -33.87
CA LEU A 660 49.16 -40.54 -32.75
C LEU A 660 49.34 -41.93 -32.18
N LEU A 661 49.76 -42.01 -30.92
CA LEU A 661 49.81 -43.25 -30.15
C LEU A 661 48.79 -43.19 -29.03
N THR A 662 48.51 -44.32 -28.38
CA THR A 662 47.66 -44.38 -27.19
C THR A 662 48.30 -45.26 -26.12
N SER A 663 48.08 -44.94 -24.84
CA SER A 663 48.58 -45.72 -23.71
C SER A 663 47.71 -46.95 -23.38
N GLY A 664 46.56 -47.13 -24.05
CA GLY A 664 45.68 -48.28 -23.88
C GLY A 664 44.64 -48.37 -25.01
N GLY A 665 43.99 -49.53 -25.19
CA GLY A 665 43.09 -49.75 -26.33
C GLY A 665 43.80 -49.69 -27.70
N SER A 666 43.02 -49.56 -28.78
CA SER A 666 43.51 -49.42 -30.16
C SER A 666 43.08 -48.11 -30.81
N ILE A 667 43.74 -47.72 -31.91
CA ILE A 667 43.37 -46.57 -32.74
C ILE A 667 42.82 -47.06 -34.09
N TYR A 668 41.61 -46.65 -34.44
CA TYR A 668 40.96 -46.92 -35.72
C TYR A 668 40.87 -45.64 -36.55
N GLY A 669 41.30 -45.67 -37.81
CA GLY A 669 41.11 -44.57 -38.75
C GLY A 669 39.72 -44.61 -39.41
N ALA A 670 39.22 -43.44 -39.79
CA ALA A 670 37.97 -43.22 -40.57
C ALA A 670 37.58 -44.37 -41.50
N SER A 671 38.49 -44.77 -42.40
CA SER A 671 38.25 -45.76 -43.45
C SER A 671 38.81 -47.17 -43.18
N SER A 672 39.21 -47.50 -41.95
CA SER A 672 39.87 -48.77 -41.60
C SER A 672 39.14 -49.55 -40.50
N SER A 673 38.63 -50.74 -40.84
CA SER A 673 38.15 -51.74 -39.87
C SER A 673 39.29 -52.42 -39.09
N SER A 674 40.55 -52.21 -39.50
CA SER A 674 41.74 -52.71 -38.84
C SER A 674 42.33 -51.63 -37.93
N ALA A 675 42.67 -52.00 -36.70
CA ALA A 675 43.42 -51.14 -35.79
C ALA A 675 44.81 -50.80 -36.36
N VAL A 676 45.22 -49.54 -36.22
CA VAL A 676 46.61 -49.13 -36.41
C VAL A 676 47.40 -49.64 -35.21
N SER A 677 48.45 -50.44 -35.45
CA SER A 677 49.20 -51.06 -34.35
C SER A 677 49.84 -50.01 -33.44
N SER A 678 49.83 -50.26 -32.13
CA SER A 678 50.36 -49.37 -31.10
C SER A 678 51.84 -49.00 -31.27
N SER A 679 52.60 -49.82 -32.01
CA SER A 679 54.00 -49.62 -32.38
C SER A 679 54.24 -48.78 -33.64
N ALA A 680 53.21 -48.53 -34.47
CA ALA A 680 53.31 -47.72 -35.68
C ALA A 680 52.69 -46.31 -35.49
N GLY A 681 51.57 -46.23 -34.78
CA GLY A 681 50.82 -44.99 -34.55
C GLY A 681 50.09 -44.46 -35.78
N TYR A 682 49.04 -43.66 -35.57
CA TYR A 682 48.27 -43.05 -36.65
C TYR A 682 49.02 -41.85 -37.23
N GLU A 683 49.37 -41.88 -38.52
CA GLU A 683 50.25 -40.88 -39.15
C GLU A 683 49.52 -39.58 -39.56
N LEU A 684 49.88 -38.49 -38.89
CA LEU A 684 49.50 -37.12 -39.23
C LEU A 684 50.52 -36.55 -40.23
N ARG A 685 50.29 -36.75 -41.53
CA ARG A 685 51.24 -36.37 -42.58
C ARG A 685 51.32 -34.85 -42.77
N PRO A 686 52.51 -34.28 -43.02
CA PRO A 686 52.64 -32.89 -43.41
C PRO A 686 51.98 -32.73 -44.79
N ASN A 687 51.02 -31.80 -44.89
CA ASN A 687 50.35 -31.40 -46.13
C ASN A 687 49.44 -32.46 -46.79
N ALA A 688 48.93 -33.43 -46.03
CA ALA A 688 47.86 -34.35 -46.47
C ALA A 688 46.53 -34.06 -45.74
N ALA A 689 45.45 -34.76 -46.10
CA ALA A 689 44.18 -34.70 -45.37
C ALA A 689 44.34 -35.07 -43.86
N SER A 690 45.20 -36.04 -43.53
CA SER A 690 45.52 -36.39 -42.14
C SER A 690 46.35 -35.35 -41.38
N LYS A 691 46.66 -34.18 -41.98
CA LYS A 691 47.34 -33.07 -41.29
C LYS A 691 46.52 -32.54 -40.11
N THR A 692 45.19 -32.56 -40.19
CA THR A 692 44.28 -32.17 -39.10
C THR A 692 43.30 -33.30 -38.82
N VAL A 693 43.21 -33.75 -37.58
CA VAL A 693 42.34 -34.86 -37.17
C VAL A 693 41.51 -34.54 -35.94
N ILE A 694 40.42 -35.29 -35.79
CA ILE A 694 39.60 -35.40 -34.59
C ILE A 694 39.78 -36.83 -34.07
N ALA A 695 40.28 -37.00 -32.86
CA ALA A 695 40.31 -38.29 -32.17
C ALA A 695 39.20 -38.34 -31.12
N ILE A 696 38.39 -39.40 -31.12
CA ILE A 696 37.23 -39.59 -30.23
C ILE A 696 37.37 -40.94 -29.52
N SER A 697 37.25 -40.97 -28.19
CA SER A 697 37.20 -42.21 -27.42
C SER A 697 35.79 -42.78 -27.39
N ASP A 698 35.63 -44.08 -27.67
CA ASP A 698 34.37 -44.82 -27.45
C ASP A 698 34.27 -45.47 -26.06
N GLY A 699 35.29 -45.29 -25.21
CA GLY A 699 35.43 -45.95 -23.91
C GLY A 699 36.17 -47.29 -23.92
N THR A 700 36.55 -47.80 -25.10
CA THR A 700 37.37 -49.01 -25.30
C THR A 700 38.56 -48.75 -26.24
N ASN A 701 38.35 -47.91 -27.26
CA ASN A 701 39.28 -47.57 -28.32
C ASN A 701 39.18 -46.07 -28.70
N TRP A 702 40.07 -45.65 -29.58
CA TRP A 702 40.06 -44.33 -30.21
C TRP A 702 39.68 -44.43 -31.69
N THR A 703 38.72 -43.63 -32.14
CA THR A 703 38.38 -43.44 -33.56
C THR A 703 38.91 -42.10 -34.04
N VAL A 704 39.59 -42.08 -35.20
CA VAL A 704 40.28 -40.89 -35.74
C VAL A 704 39.77 -40.54 -37.13
N GLY A 705 39.03 -39.44 -37.21
CA GLY A 705 38.58 -38.81 -38.45
C GLY A 705 39.52 -37.67 -38.88
N TYR A 706 39.63 -37.39 -40.18
CA TYR A 706 40.40 -36.26 -40.70
C TYR A 706 39.50 -35.13 -41.20
N ILE A 707 39.90 -33.88 -40.91
CA ILE A 707 39.21 -32.67 -41.39
C ILE A 707 39.82 -32.30 -42.74
N ASN A 708 39.11 -32.60 -43.82
CA ASN A 708 39.65 -32.41 -45.15
C ASN A 708 39.43 -30.97 -45.66
N GLN A 709 40.50 -30.29 -46.06
CA GLN A 709 40.44 -29.01 -46.77
C GLN A 709 40.31 -29.27 -48.29
N VAL A 710 39.13 -29.73 -48.72
CA VAL A 710 38.75 -29.61 -50.13
C VAL A 710 38.32 -28.16 -50.37
N ALA A 711 38.66 -27.60 -51.54
CA ALA A 711 38.61 -26.17 -51.80
C ALA A 711 37.23 -25.53 -51.47
N GLY A 712 37.19 -24.72 -50.40
CA GLY A 712 36.06 -23.86 -50.05
C GLY A 712 35.19 -24.31 -48.86
N THR A 713 35.12 -25.60 -48.52
CA THR A 713 34.28 -26.09 -47.41
C THR A 713 34.96 -27.22 -46.61
N PRO A 714 35.11 -27.09 -45.27
CA PRO A 714 35.60 -28.19 -44.44
C PRO A 714 34.52 -29.27 -44.29
N HIS A 715 34.82 -30.48 -44.73
CA HIS A 715 33.99 -31.67 -44.49
C HIS A 715 34.66 -32.57 -43.46
N LEU A 716 33.88 -33.11 -42.51
CA LEU A 716 34.24 -34.37 -41.86
C LEU A 716 34.05 -35.47 -42.91
N ALA A 717 35.16 -36.10 -43.30
CA ALA A 717 35.10 -37.39 -43.97
C ALA A 717 34.99 -38.46 -42.87
N TYR A 718 33.88 -39.20 -42.87
CA TYR A 718 33.69 -40.39 -42.04
C TYR A 718 34.56 -41.54 -42.53
#